data_AF-A0A397HXH2-F1
#
_entry.id   AF-A0A397HXH2-F1
#
_cell.length_a   1.000
_cell.length_b   1.000
_cell.length_c   1.000
_cell.angle_alpha   90.00
_cell.angle_beta   90.00
_cell.angle_gamma   90.00
#
_symmetry.space_group_name_H-M   'P 1'
#
loop_
_entity.id
_entity.type
_entity.pdbx_description
1 polymer ?
#
loop_
_entity_poly.entity_id
_entity_poly.type
_entity_poly.pdbx_seq_one_letter_code
_entity_poly.pdbx_strand_id
1 'polypeptide(L)'
;MITSSISKRNRSEYFNRSLNADSNDTGQLPRYYNDNGIGIGGVVERGIYFERSFSRLQNTIMRERFLRRTLSLFILTLMIVFLTYVWFLPIDTLQFSNINNNNNNNNNNNNNNNNNNNNNNNNNNNNNKQNYHDPIIHHNHHTQSSHEQIHLYRILGNDLPPRHKSGQILQNLRFILENESNFSNTKKWWILNRIVDSDYESAISSLLRHHKQDYIRIPFDSDEYFKRDFKLEDFPESDFFHSYEYMNFSKVAKLRTIDFTYNDKNLYAMNNNAGRNAALQHGQSQPNARWIMPFDGNCFLTKNGFKEIMQQIDEWGNDYKYFVVPMTRLLNNTHLLMNPDKRPPTPEEPQIIFRHDANEKYNENMRYGRRSKLEMLWRLGVSTPRQMLNKPSVPWETYDIPYYDPPEVKYKMVGWVFRLFSGKASLEESGVLRAFNRLLAIQDFLDGIDERIARTNQGFDPNRLSLYNEKLLNTARLNYWSGNEETEKIVKIMIEKSNEISLHVSNSYKLSDNSPFDSNTQVTFLKVNDDENNENENEKFVELSSNINNTRFNLSENDFIQEGFQHDEFSQYTSTSPVSLPKVSTSALFENITTLTLAHFFSGDSNYSLWAANLIRTFILSSYGVSDQDELTVTSYSYDFDAISDEGYGFPHLNKIPRMIPKFFEKPKKKNNEPSSVLSFPYDLVETDPSHFLDACRLLYKSKTLTHKEYIELQQFASRWLEYLINSPEGIARAREPNHQGTLYDLQVLSLSGFTNDVRLYLRISNRLRMRIGKQFYISNDASSLPSKISQPYETIYVKDQLEEFKGYKGYDNNLLIYENEKFKYSNLNLQYWMLITRVIQNIGIGNDLWNYKSKKLLKFSKIVMEHLNEYSKQNNKFEYFSSSSSSSNYNNVNDEEGVDIIRENMMETVDIDDILKPLVYIAQAAHESNDKRLGIWHEYGDEHDYFQQYLNNFSDKMNFDNTGIKGSNEASGGSIMIEEEREKLDFRLGLGKKSRDWGIPPFWMFGVA
;
A
#
# COMPACT_ATOMS: atom_id res chain seq x y z
N MET A 1 45.52 39.22 -28.73
CA MET A 1 45.97 40.62 -28.94
C MET A 1 45.86 40.94 -30.43
N ILE A 2 45.58 42.21 -30.75
CA ILE A 2 45.26 42.80 -32.06
C ILE A 2 43.75 43.01 -32.28
N THR A 3 43.45 44.23 -32.73
CA THR A 3 42.27 45.08 -32.55
C THR A 3 41.53 45.37 -33.86
N SER A 4 40.19 45.59 -33.79
CA SER A 4 39.34 46.37 -34.73
C SER A 4 39.23 45.82 -36.18
N SER A 5 38.21 46.01 -37.04
CA SER A 5 37.15 47.01 -37.20
C SER A 5 36.12 46.55 -38.28
N ILE A 6 34.84 46.90 -38.09
CA ILE A 6 33.91 47.63 -39.00
C ILE A 6 33.64 47.17 -40.46
N SER A 7 32.36 46.78 -40.68
CA SER A 7 31.41 47.10 -41.80
C SER A 7 31.71 46.80 -43.29
N LYS A 8 30.72 46.22 -44.00
CA LYS A 8 29.75 46.95 -44.88
C LYS A 8 28.79 46.04 -45.67
N ARG A 9 27.53 46.51 -45.70
CA ARG A 9 26.55 46.63 -46.81
C ARG A 9 25.55 45.51 -47.16
N ASN A 10 24.31 45.85 -46.81
CA ASN A 10 23.03 45.60 -47.51
C ASN A 10 23.06 45.87 -49.03
N ARG A 11 22.26 45.13 -49.83
CA ARG A 11 20.94 45.60 -50.37
C ARG A 11 20.31 44.65 -51.39
N SER A 12 18.97 44.57 -51.30
CA SER A 12 17.90 44.45 -52.31
C SER A 12 16.94 43.31 -51.95
N GLU A 13 15.62 43.40 -52.02
CA GLU A 13 14.68 44.47 -52.36
C GLU A 13 13.30 44.03 -51.83
N TYR A 14 12.47 44.98 -51.41
CA TYR A 14 11.05 44.78 -51.07
C TYR A 14 10.20 45.13 -52.29
N PHE A 15 9.10 44.40 -52.56
CA PHE A 15 7.83 44.98 -53.03
C PHE A 15 6.65 43.98 -52.86
N ASN A 16 5.68 44.35 -52.00
CA ASN A 16 4.20 44.33 -52.10
C ASN A 16 3.47 43.27 -53.00
N ARG A 17 2.25 42.77 -52.75
CA ARG A 17 1.06 43.27 -52.05
C ARG A 17 -0.02 42.16 -52.00
N SER A 18 -1.00 42.36 -51.10
CA SER A 18 -2.28 41.66 -50.85
C SER A 18 -3.18 41.30 -52.04
N LEU A 19 -4.06 40.29 -51.88
CA LEU A 19 -5.51 40.36 -52.14
C LEU A 19 -6.29 39.10 -51.63
N ASN A 20 -7.55 39.33 -51.24
CA ASN A 20 -8.54 38.43 -50.64
C ASN A 20 -9.16 37.42 -51.64
N ALA A 21 -9.66 36.27 -51.16
CA ALA A 21 -11.09 35.84 -51.19
C ALA A 21 -11.30 34.31 -51.07
N ASP A 22 -12.16 33.95 -50.12
CA ASP A 22 -13.19 32.88 -50.10
C ASP A 22 -12.90 31.36 -50.12
N SER A 23 -13.27 30.78 -48.96
CA SER A 23 -14.20 29.64 -48.75
C SER A 23 -13.78 28.18 -48.94
N ASN A 24 -14.15 27.38 -47.92
CA ASN A 24 -14.46 25.93 -47.93
C ASN A 24 -13.26 25.00 -48.23
N ASP A 25 -13.15 23.76 -47.76
CA ASP A 25 -13.88 22.89 -46.85
C ASP A 25 -12.89 21.78 -46.45
N THR A 26 -13.33 20.97 -45.50
CA THR A 26 -12.80 19.68 -45.05
C THR A 26 -12.04 18.80 -46.05
N GLY A 27 -11.02 18.11 -45.53
CA GLY A 27 -10.95 16.65 -45.65
C GLY A 27 -10.04 16.04 -46.72
N GLN A 28 -9.45 14.92 -46.31
CA GLN A 28 -8.88 13.81 -47.09
C GLN A 28 -7.36 13.77 -47.35
N LEU A 29 -6.80 12.68 -46.81
CA LEU A 29 -5.60 11.97 -47.25
C LEU A 29 -5.52 11.86 -48.79
N PRO A 30 -4.30 11.66 -49.32
CA PRO A 30 -4.15 10.60 -50.31
C PRO A 30 -2.97 9.66 -50.08
N ARG A 31 -3.23 8.43 -50.55
CA ARG A 31 -2.40 7.22 -50.67
C ARG A 31 -1.27 7.35 -51.70
N TYR A 32 -0.58 6.21 -51.87
CA TYR A 32 0.29 5.70 -52.96
C TYR A 32 1.77 5.66 -52.57
N TYR A 33 2.47 4.51 -52.59
CA TYR A 33 2.55 3.52 -53.67
C TYR A 33 2.72 2.06 -53.19
N ASN A 34 2.12 1.14 -53.97
CA ASN A 34 2.43 -0.30 -54.07
C ASN A 34 3.59 -0.50 -55.07
N ASP A 35 4.42 -1.54 -54.89
CA ASP A 35 4.63 -2.55 -55.93
C ASP A 35 5.27 -3.85 -55.42
N ASN A 36 4.90 -4.95 -56.09
CA ASN A 36 4.95 -6.36 -55.68
C ASN A 36 6.27 -7.09 -56.01
N GLY A 37 6.51 -8.24 -55.34
CA GLY A 37 7.40 -9.31 -55.83
C GLY A 37 7.56 -10.49 -54.86
N ILE A 38 7.14 -11.68 -55.29
CA ILE A 38 6.96 -12.93 -54.53
C ILE A 38 8.29 -13.70 -54.33
N GLY A 39 8.45 -14.39 -53.19
CA GLY A 39 9.43 -15.47 -53.00
C GLY A 39 9.18 -16.30 -51.74
N ILE A 40 8.82 -17.56 -51.92
CA ILE A 40 8.60 -18.56 -50.85
C ILE A 40 9.96 -19.02 -50.30
N GLY A 41 10.16 -18.94 -48.99
CA GLY A 41 11.26 -19.64 -48.30
C GLY A 41 11.71 -18.99 -46.98
N GLY A 42 11.71 -19.76 -45.89
CA GLY A 42 12.63 -19.55 -44.77
C GLY A 42 12.04 -19.04 -43.46
N VAL A 43 11.90 -19.96 -42.51
CA VAL A 43 11.53 -19.81 -41.09
C VAL A 43 12.55 -18.97 -40.25
N VAL A 44 13.41 -18.18 -40.89
CA VAL A 44 14.62 -17.63 -40.24
C VAL A 44 14.57 -16.11 -39.96
N GLU A 45 13.63 -15.34 -40.53
CA GLU A 45 13.65 -13.87 -40.37
C GLU A 45 12.86 -13.29 -39.18
N ARG A 46 12.13 -14.10 -38.39
CA ARG A 46 11.38 -13.59 -37.22
C ARG A 46 12.24 -13.24 -36.00
N GLY A 47 13.50 -13.69 -35.93
CA GLY A 47 14.42 -13.37 -34.82
C GLY A 47 15.10 -12.00 -34.94
N ILE A 48 15.33 -11.51 -36.16
CA ILE A 48 16.25 -10.39 -36.42
C ILE A 48 15.57 -9.01 -36.21
N TYR A 49 14.24 -8.92 -36.33
CA TYR A 49 13.49 -7.68 -36.14
C TYR A 49 13.14 -7.40 -34.67
N PHE A 50 12.92 -8.45 -33.85
CA PHE A 50 12.77 -8.32 -32.39
C PHE A 50 14.09 -7.89 -31.73
N GLU A 51 15.23 -8.46 -32.17
CA GLU A 51 16.54 -8.05 -31.68
C GLU A 51 16.85 -6.55 -31.92
N ARG A 52 16.38 -5.95 -33.01
CA ARG A 52 16.64 -4.52 -33.32
C ARG A 52 15.84 -3.53 -32.46
N SER A 53 14.65 -3.90 -32.03
CA SER A 53 13.83 -3.08 -31.12
C SER A 53 14.21 -3.31 -29.66
N PHE A 54 14.55 -4.55 -29.30
CA PHE A 54 15.09 -4.95 -28.00
C PHE A 54 16.49 -4.36 -27.73
N SER A 55 17.38 -4.36 -28.72
CA SER A 55 18.70 -3.73 -28.60
C SER A 55 18.63 -2.21 -28.42
N ARG A 56 17.60 -1.52 -28.94
CA ARG A 56 17.39 -0.09 -28.63
C ARG A 56 17.02 0.12 -27.17
N LEU A 57 16.18 -0.73 -26.58
CA LEU A 57 15.80 -0.65 -25.16
C LEU A 57 16.99 -1.00 -24.25
N GLN A 58 17.72 -2.08 -24.57
CA GLN A 58 18.92 -2.50 -23.86
C GLN A 58 20.04 -1.45 -23.97
N ASN A 59 20.22 -0.83 -25.14
CA ASN A 59 21.16 0.28 -25.31
C ASN A 59 20.74 1.53 -24.53
N THR A 60 19.44 1.78 -24.34
CA THR A 60 18.98 2.93 -23.54
C THR A 60 19.25 2.70 -22.05
N ILE A 61 18.97 1.49 -21.54
CA ILE A 61 19.23 1.09 -20.15
C ILE A 61 20.74 1.00 -19.86
N MET A 62 21.53 0.41 -20.78
CA MET A 62 22.99 0.34 -20.66
C MET A 62 23.63 1.73 -20.74
N ARG A 63 23.12 2.62 -21.61
CA ARG A 63 23.60 4.00 -21.72
C ARG A 63 23.28 4.82 -20.47
N GLU A 64 22.13 4.60 -19.83
CA GLU A 64 21.86 5.20 -18.52
C GLU A 64 22.77 4.66 -17.41
N ARG A 65 22.99 3.34 -17.34
CA ARG A 65 23.93 2.74 -16.37
C ARG A 65 25.36 3.23 -16.59
N PHE A 66 25.77 3.39 -17.85
CA PHE A 66 27.08 3.93 -18.24
C PHE A 66 27.21 5.41 -17.88
N LEU A 67 26.22 6.25 -18.22
CA LEU A 67 26.19 7.68 -17.86
C LEU A 67 26.21 7.90 -16.33
N ARG A 68 25.54 7.04 -15.55
CA ARG A 68 25.56 7.12 -14.07
C ARG A 68 26.89 6.69 -13.48
N ARG A 69 27.54 5.65 -14.03
CA ARG A 69 28.88 5.22 -13.62
C ARG A 69 29.94 6.27 -13.97
N THR A 70 29.89 6.86 -15.16
CA THR A 70 30.81 7.93 -15.55
C THR A 70 30.59 9.20 -14.74
N LEU A 71 29.34 9.57 -14.43
CA LEU A 71 29.03 10.70 -13.56
C LEU A 71 29.51 10.45 -12.11
N SER A 72 29.33 9.24 -11.56
CA SER A 72 29.83 8.89 -10.22
C SER A 72 31.36 8.92 -10.16
N LEU A 73 32.04 8.39 -11.18
CA LEU A 73 33.50 8.46 -11.28
C LEU A 73 33.99 9.90 -11.38
N PHE A 74 33.26 10.76 -12.13
CA PHE A 74 33.57 12.18 -12.27
C PHE A 74 33.39 12.95 -10.96
N ILE A 75 32.31 12.67 -10.19
CA ILE A 75 32.09 13.25 -8.87
C ILE A 75 33.17 12.79 -7.89
N LEU A 76 33.54 11.51 -7.93
CA LEU A 76 34.61 10.97 -7.09
C LEU A 76 35.96 11.61 -7.41
N THR A 77 36.29 11.80 -8.69
CA THR A 77 37.51 12.51 -9.10
C THR A 77 37.48 13.97 -8.64
N LEU A 78 36.35 14.68 -8.76
CA LEU A 78 36.20 16.04 -8.23
C LEU A 78 36.39 16.10 -6.72
N MET A 79 35.86 15.13 -5.96
CA MET A 79 36.08 15.04 -4.51
C MET A 79 37.55 14.80 -4.16
N ILE A 80 38.23 13.90 -4.88
CA ILE A 80 39.66 13.64 -4.67
C ILE A 80 40.48 14.89 -5.00
N VAL A 81 40.17 15.59 -6.10
CA VAL A 81 40.81 16.87 -6.47
C VAL A 81 40.56 17.95 -5.41
N PHE A 82 39.34 18.04 -4.88
CA PHE A 82 39.02 18.99 -3.81
C PHE A 82 39.76 18.65 -2.51
N LEU A 83 39.79 17.39 -2.11
CA LEU A 83 40.49 16.94 -0.91
C LEU A 83 42.00 17.16 -1.03
N THR A 84 42.60 16.83 -2.17
CA THR A 84 44.02 17.10 -2.44
C THR A 84 44.30 18.59 -2.47
N TYR A 85 43.45 19.42 -3.08
CA TYR A 85 43.58 20.88 -3.04
C TYR A 85 43.53 21.43 -1.60
N VAL A 86 42.62 20.94 -0.76
CA VAL A 86 42.54 21.29 0.66
C VAL A 86 43.79 20.83 1.43
N TRP A 87 44.36 19.69 1.06
CA TRP A 87 45.56 19.13 1.70
C TRP A 87 46.87 19.83 1.30
N PHE A 88 46.93 20.41 0.09
CA PHE A 88 48.09 21.13 -0.44
C PHE A 88 47.97 22.66 -0.36
N LEU A 89 46.88 23.20 0.20
CA LEU A 89 46.79 24.61 0.56
C LEU A 89 47.87 24.92 1.61
N PRO A 90 48.80 25.88 1.36
CA PRO A 90 49.83 26.23 2.33
C PRO A 90 49.17 26.75 3.62
N ILE A 91 49.43 26.05 4.73
CA ILE A 91 49.06 26.46 6.08
C ILE A 91 49.96 27.63 6.45
N ASP A 92 49.70 28.81 5.88
CA ASP A 92 50.31 30.09 6.27
C ASP A 92 49.47 31.25 5.69
N THR A 93 48.19 31.33 6.10
CA THR A 93 47.44 32.59 6.27
C THR A 93 46.12 32.32 7.01
N LEU A 94 46.19 31.80 8.22
CA LEU A 94 45.10 31.90 9.19
C LEU A 94 45.69 32.36 10.53
N GLN A 95 45.83 33.68 10.69
CA GLN A 95 45.99 34.27 12.02
C GLN A 95 44.67 34.15 12.78
N PHE A 96 44.64 33.21 13.72
CA PHE A 96 43.66 33.15 14.79
C PHE A 96 43.83 34.37 15.70
N SER A 97 42.77 35.17 15.86
CA SER A 97 42.60 36.03 17.02
C SER A 97 41.51 35.43 17.92
N ASN A 98 41.95 34.70 18.94
CA ASN A 98 41.16 34.27 20.08
C ASN A 98 40.77 35.48 20.92
N ILE A 99 39.48 35.75 21.14
CA ILE A 99 39.01 36.45 22.35
C ILE A 99 37.69 35.83 22.83
N ASN A 100 37.79 35.09 23.92
CA ASN A 100 36.72 34.81 24.89
C ASN A 100 36.11 36.13 25.42
N ASN A 101 34.81 36.17 25.70
CA ASN A 101 34.35 36.53 27.05
C ASN A 101 32.83 36.40 27.27
N ASN A 102 32.53 35.75 28.40
CA ASN A 102 31.27 35.81 29.14
C ASN A 102 31.22 37.07 30.03
N ASN A 103 29.98 37.46 30.36
CA ASN A 103 29.48 38.20 31.52
C ASN A 103 29.40 39.75 31.52
N ASN A 104 28.15 40.18 31.78
CA ASN A 104 27.67 41.37 32.50
C ASN A 104 28.71 42.17 33.32
N ASN A 105 28.72 43.51 33.17
CA ASN A 105 28.41 44.40 34.29
C ASN A 105 28.10 45.87 33.90
N ASN A 106 27.42 46.52 34.83
CA ASN A 106 26.75 47.81 34.85
C ASN A 106 27.67 48.99 35.28
N ASN A 107 27.49 50.20 34.73
CA ASN A 107 27.57 51.56 35.35
C ASN A 107 27.77 52.66 34.27
N ASN A 108 26.90 53.67 34.14
CA ASN A 108 26.88 54.98 34.83
C ASN A 108 28.05 55.89 34.36
N ASN A 109 27.93 57.14 33.88
CA ASN A 109 27.08 58.28 34.25
C ASN A 109 27.35 59.49 33.30
N ASN A 110 26.40 60.45 33.18
CA ASN A 110 26.47 61.92 32.92
C ASN A 110 27.42 62.53 31.85
N ASN A 111 27.11 63.59 31.08
CA ASN A 111 26.45 64.89 31.37
C ASN A 111 26.17 65.57 29.98
N ASN A 112 24.98 66.04 29.61
CA ASN A 112 24.33 67.35 29.80
C ASN A 112 24.97 68.62 29.14
N ASN A 113 24.04 69.46 28.61
CA ASN A 113 24.12 70.85 28.11
C ASN A 113 24.75 71.12 26.73
N ASN A 114 24.06 71.83 25.82
CA ASN A 114 23.70 73.24 26.02
C ASN A 114 22.34 73.66 25.43
N ASN A 115 21.64 74.51 26.19
CA ASN A 115 20.38 75.21 25.93
C ASN A 115 20.67 76.72 25.95
N ASN A 116 20.00 77.52 25.11
CA ASN A 116 19.60 78.92 25.37
C ASN A 116 18.99 79.54 24.09
N ASN A 117 17.99 80.42 24.11
CA ASN A 117 17.03 80.86 25.13
C ASN A 117 16.03 81.82 24.44
N ASN A 118 14.81 81.88 24.99
CA ASN A 118 13.96 83.07 25.19
C ASN A 118 13.46 83.88 23.96
N ASN A 119 12.26 84.46 23.94
CA ASN A 119 11.26 84.76 24.98
C ASN A 119 9.95 85.14 24.24
N ASN A 120 8.79 84.78 24.77
CA ASN A 120 7.90 85.74 25.47
C ASN A 120 6.42 85.37 25.35
N ASN A 121 5.81 85.50 26.52
CA ASN A 121 4.43 85.29 26.89
C ASN A 121 3.59 86.49 26.45
N ASN A 122 2.33 86.30 26.03
CA ASN A 122 1.28 87.17 26.58
C ASN A 122 -0.11 86.51 26.57
N ASN A 123 -0.77 86.76 27.69
CA ASN A 123 -2.07 86.33 28.13
C ASN A 123 -3.13 87.31 27.60
N ASN A 124 -4.32 86.84 27.17
CA ASN A 124 -5.55 87.59 27.47
C ASN A 124 -6.84 86.77 27.37
N ASN A 125 -7.66 86.92 28.41
CA ASN A 125 -9.05 86.51 28.57
C ASN A 125 -9.97 87.13 27.50
N ASN A 126 -11.03 86.42 27.09
CA ASN A 126 -12.40 86.84 27.41
C ASN A 126 -13.49 85.81 27.07
N ASN A 127 -14.42 85.67 28.02
CA ASN A 127 -15.75 85.08 27.86
C ASN A 127 -16.62 85.89 26.87
N ASN A 128 -17.47 85.24 26.06
CA ASN A 128 -18.91 85.49 26.10
C ASN A 128 -19.77 84.54 25.26
N LYS A 129 -20.96 84.25 25.82
CA LYS A 129 -22.12 83.53 25.26
C LYS A 129 -22.81 84.30 24.12
N GLN A 130 -23.54 83.53 23.29
CA GLN A 130 -24.86 83.75 22.65
C GLN A 130 -24.83 83.35 21.16
N ASN A 131 -25.49 82.26 20.74
CA ASN A 131 -26.93 82.04 20.46
C ASN A 131 -27.44 82.64 19.14
N TYR A 132 -28.19 81.79 18.40
CA TYR A 132 -29.06 82.03 17.23
C TYR A 132 -28.37 82.08 15.86
N HIS A 133 -28.88 81.52 14.74
CA HIS A 133 -30.16 80.87 14.39
C HIS A 133 -29.93 80.04 13.09
N ASP A 134 -30.67 78.94 12.90
CA ASP A 134 -30.82 78.21 11.62
C ASP A 134 -31.44 79.09 10.50
N PRO A 135 -31.40 78.65 9.22
CA PRO A 135 -32.55 77.89 8.72
C PRO A 135 -32.21 76.70 7.81
N ILE A 136 -32.74 75.55 8.22
CA ILE A 136 -33.44 74.50 7.46
C ILE A 136 -33.52 74.70 5.93
N ILE A 137 -32.99 73.72 5.18
CA ILE A 137 -33.59 73.24 3.93
C ILE A 137 -33.75 71.71 4.05
N HIS A 138 -35.00 71.28 4.26
CA HIS A 138 -35.44 69.90 4.05
C HIS A 138 -35.51 69.60 2.55
N HIS A 139 -35.14 68.37 2.15
CA HIS A 139 -35.71 67.50 1.08
C HIS A 139 -34.73 66.32 0.95
N ASN A 140 -35.04 65.03 1.04
CA ASN A 140 -36.27 64.25 1.19
C ASN A 140 -35.87 62.93 1.88
N HIS A 141 -36.68 62.49 2.85
CA HIS A 141 -36.61 61.13 3.36
C HIS A 141 -37.04 60.15 2.26
N HIS A 142 -36.10 59.36 1.75
CA HIS A 142 -36.44 58.01 1.27
C HIS A 142 -36.41 57.07 2.46
N THR A 143 -37.59 56.80 3.00
CA THR A 143 -37.85 55.68 3.92
C THR A 143 -37.74 54.36 3.15
N GLN A 144 -36.64 53.64 3.37
CA GLN A 144 -36.56 52.18 3.56
C GLN A 144 -35.08 51.81 3.71
N SER A 145 -34.51 51.85 4.92
CA SER A 145 -33.27 51.12 5.21
C SER A 145 -33.58 49.95 6.13
N SER A 146 -33.76 48.80 5.50
CA SER A 146 -33.38 47.54 6.13
C SER A 146 -31.97 47.71 6.71
N HIS A 147 -31.81 47.60 8.03
CA HIS A 147 -30.48 47.69 8.63
C HIS A 147 -29.59 46.61 8.02
N GLU A 148 -28.51 47.04 7.37
CA GLU A 148 -27.52 46.16 6.77
C GLU A 148 -26.93 45.24 7.84
N GLN A 149 -26.83 43.95 7.50
CA GLN A 149 -26.40 42.90 8.41
C GLN A 149 -25.05 42.32 8.01
N ILE A 150 -24.32 41.88 9.02
CA ILE A 150 -23.08 41.12 8.90
C ILE A 150 -23.40 39.65 9.13
N HIS A 151 -22.98 38.80 8.21
CA HIS A 151 -23.19 37.36 8.31
C HIS A 151 -21.86 36.67 8.59
N LEU A 152 -21.66 36.26 9.84
CA LEU A 152 -20.47 35.57 10.31
C LEU A 152 -20.68 34.07 10.24
N TYR A 153 -19.95 33.39 9.36
CA TYR A 153 -20.01 31.94 9.24
C TYR A 153 -18.86 31.28 10.00
N ARG A 154 -19.13 30.08 10.50
CA ARG A 154 -18.14 29.14 11.06
C ARG A 154 -18.33 27.79 10.40
N ILE A 155 -17.33 27.37 9.62
CA ILE A 155 -17.38 26.10 8.88
C ILE A 155 -16.74 25.00 9.72
N LEU A 156 -17.55 24.06 10.19
CA LEU A 156 -17.15 22.92 11.01
C LEU A 156 -16.96 21.70 10.12
N GLY A 157 -15.79 21.06 10.21
CA GLY A 157 -15.48 19.81 9.49
C GLY A 157 -15.30 18.62 10.44
N ASN A 158 -14.62 17.59 9.97
CA ASN A 158 -14.26 16.41 10.77
C ASN A 158 -13.01 16.65 11.63
N ASP A 159 -12.92 15.95 12.76
CA ASP A 159 -11.67 15.86 13.52
C ASP A 159 -10.62 15.07 12.73
N LEU A 160 -9.35 15.48 12.83
CA LEU A 160 -8.24 14.87 12.08
C LEU A 160 -7.08 14.47 13.01
N PRO A 161 -7.20 13.42 13.84
CA PRO A 161 -6.05 12.84 14.54
C PRO A 161 -4.97 12.35 13.54
N PRO A 162 -3.67 12.35 13.88
CA PRO A 162 -3.07 12.82 15.12
C PRO A 162 -2.96 14.36 15.20
N ARG A 163 -3.41 15.11 14.19
CA ARG A 163 -3.29 16.57 14.17
C ARG A 163 -4.25 17.28 15.13
N HIS A 164 -5.45 16.75 15.33
CA HIS A 164 -6.37 17.18 16.38
C HIS A 164 -6.34 16.20 17.56
N LYS A 165 -6.74 16.66 18.75
CA LYS A 165 -7.25 15.76 19.79
C LYS A 165 -8.64 15.25 19.38
N SER A 166 -9.00 14.02 19.73
CA SER A 166 -10.39 13.56 19.54
C SER A 166 -11.36 14.46 20.31
N GLY A 167 -12.45 14.89 19.67
CA GLY A 167 -13.44 15.81 20.23
C GLY A 167 -13.01 17.29 20.20
N GLN A 168 -11.92 17.65 19.52
CA GLN A 168 -11.39 19.01 19.54
C GLN A 168 -12.35 20.02 18.89
N ILE A 169 -13.00 19.66 17.79
CA ILE A 169 -13.97 20.53 17.13
C ILE A 169 -15.14 20.84 18.07
N LEU A 170 -15.68 19.83 18.76
CA LEU A 170 -16.77 20.02 19.71
C LEU A 170 -16.34 20.90 20.91
N GLN A 171 -15.11 20.72 21.42
CA GLN A 171 -14.56 21.56 22.49
C GLN A 171 -14.37 23.02 22.06
N ASN A 172 -13.83 23.25 20.86
CA ASN A 172 -13.66 24.60 20.31
C ASN A 172 -15.02 25.26 20.03
N LEU A 173 -15.98 24.50 19.49
CA LEU A 173 -17.35 24.97 19.29
C LEU A 173 -17.96 25.43 20.62
N ARG A 174 -17.93 24.56 21.64
CA ARG A 174 -18.42 24.88 22.98
C ARG A 174 -17.77 26.15 23.54
N PHE A 175 -16.46 26.25 23.43
CA PHE A 175 -15.73 27.44 23.90
C PHE A 175 -16.20 28.73 23.19
N ILE A 176 -16.39 28.70 21.87
CA ILE A 176 -16.91 29.85 21.11
C ILE A 176 -18.33 30.20 21.60
N LEU A 177 -19.21 29.21 21.75
CA LEU A 177 -20.59 29.43 22.18
C LEU A 177 -20.72 29.99 23.60
N GLU A 178 -19.80 29.62 24.49
CA GLU A 178 -19.78 30.08 25.88
C GLU A 178 -19.08 31.45 26.06
N ASN A 179 -18.11 31.79 25.20
CA ASN A 179 -17.21 32.92 25.47
C ASN A 179 -17.16 34.01 24.37
N GLU A 180 -17.58 33.71 23.12
CA GLU A 180 -17.55 34.70 22.04
C GLU A 180 -18.75 35.66 22.16
N SER A 181 -18.47 36.96 22.19
CA SER A 181 -19.52 37.97 22.37
C SER A 181 -20.54 37.97 21.23
N ASN A 182 -21.77 38.39 21.54
CA ASN A 182 -22.73 38.80 20.52
C ASN A 182 -22.32 40.18 19.97
N PHE A 183 -22.40 40.33 18.65
CA PHE A 183 -22.01 41.54 17.95
C PHE A 183 -23.25 42.25 17.39
N SER A 184 -23.24 43.58 17.38
CA SER A 184 -24.34 44.39 16.83
C SER A 184 -24.53 44.11 15.33
N ASN A 185 -25.79 44.11 14.87
CA ASN A 185 -26.17 43.88 13.46
C ASN A 185 -25.51 42.65 12.82
N THR A 186 -25.17 41.63 13.63
CA THR A 186 -24.44 40.45 13.17
C THR A 186 -25.26 39.19 13.41
N LYS A 187 -25.42 38.39 12.35
CA LYS A 187 -25.99 37.05 12.42
C LYS A 187 -24.86 36.02 12.32
N LYS A 188 -24.80 35.09 13.29
CA LYS A 188 -23.85 33.98 13.28
C LYS A 188 -24.50 32.74 12.66
N TRP A 189 -23.77 32.09 11.76
CA TRP A 189 -24.19 30.88 11.07
C TRP A 189 -23.12 29.80 11.21
N TRP A 190 -23.57 28.56 11.38
CA TRP A 190 -22.68 27.41 11.45
C TRP A 190 -22.91 26.49 10.26
N ILE A 191 -21.84 25.99 9.65
CA ILE A 191 -21.94 25.00 8.57
C ILE A 191 -21.36 23.69 9.07
N LEU A 192 -22.19 22.64 9.08
CA LEU A 192 -21.76 21.26 9.35
C LEU A 192 -21.37 20.66 8.00
N ASN A 193 -20.06 20.58 7.74
CA ASN A 193 -19.51 20.28 6.44
C ASN A 193 -19.05 18.82 6.34
N ARG A 194 -19.90 17.96 5.74
CA ARG A 194 -19.64 16.54 5.48
C ARG A 194 -19.07 15.80 6.68
N ILE A 195 -19.72 15.96 7.84
CA ILE A 195 -19.33 15.24 9.05
C ILE A 195 -19.67 13.76 8.85
N VAL A 196 -18.67 12.90 8.95
CA VAL A 196 -18.78 11.47 8.61
C VAL A 196 -19.45 10.67 9.74
N ASP A 197 -19.08 10.97 10.98
CA ASP A 197 -19.62 10.32 12.16
C ASP A 197 -20.97 10.97 12.51
N SER A 198 -22.04 10.18 12.43
CA SER A 198 -23.41 10.63 12.68
C SER A 198 -23.67 11.00 14.14
N ASP A 199 -23.04 10.30 15.08
CA ASP A 199 -23.20 10.59 16.51
C ASP A 199 -22.45 11.87 16.87
N TYR A 200 -21.27 12.06 16.29
CA TYR A 200 -20.52 13.30 16.42
C TYR A 200 -21.24 14.50 15.79
N GLU A 201 -21.82 14.33 14.60
CA GLU A 201 -22.66 15.34 13.96
C GLU A 201 -23.89 15.68 14.81
N SER A 202 -24.54 14.65 15.39
CA SER A 202 -25.68 14.81 16.28
C SER A 202 -25.32 15.61 17.53
N ALA A 203 -24.15 15.32 18.15
CA ALA A 203 -23.64 16.06 19.30
C ALA A 203 -23.39 17.54 18.97
N ILE A 204 -22.78 17.84 17.81
CA ILE A 204 -22.57 19.21 17.33
C ILE A 204 -23.91 19.92 17.14
N SER A 205 -24.87 19.29 16.45
CA SER A 205 -26.16 19.89 16.17
C SER A 205 -26.98 20.13 17.45
N SER A 206 -26.87 19.24 18.44
CA SER A 206 -27.52 19.35 19.74
C SER A 206 -26.95 20.52 20.55
N LEU A 207 -25.62 20.68 20.54
CA LEU A 207 -24.95 21.80 21.19
C LEU A 207 -25.36 23.15 20.55
N LEU A 208 -25.42 23.21 19.21
CA LEU A 208 -25.89 24.41 18.49
C LEU A 208 -27.34 24.76 18.83
N ARG A 209 -28.25 23.77 18.84
CA ARG A 209 -29.66 23.95 19.23
C ARG A 209 -29.79 24.41 20.68
N HIS A 210 -29.01 23.85 21.60
CA HIS A 210 -28.99 24.27 23.01
C HIS A 210 -28.64 25.75 23.16
N HIS A 211 -27.66 26.25 22.40
CA HIS A 211 -27.28 27.66 22.37
C HIS A 211 -28.10 28.51 21.37
N LYS A 212 -29.21 27.99 20.85
CA LYS A 212 -30.12 28.66 19.90
C LYS A 212 -29.40 29.25 18.68
N GLN A 213 -28.45 28.52 18.13
CA GLN A 213 -27.68 28.93 16.96
C GLN A 213 -28.26 28.37 15.67
N ASP A 214 -28.24 29.18 14.62
CA ASP A 214 -28.64 28.76 13.27
C ASP A 214 -27.51 28.00 12.58
N TYR A 215 -27.85 26.91 11.89
CA TYR A 215 -26.87 26.12 11.16
C TYR A 215 -27.41 25.53 9.86
N ILE A 216 -26.49 25.25 8.95
CA ILE A 216 -26.72 24.63 7.65
C ILE A 216 -25.96 23.31 7.62
N ARG A 217 -26.60 22.27 7.10
CA ARG A 217 -25.99 20.95 6.96
C ARG A 217 -25.62 20.68 5.51
N ILE A 218 -24.39 20.26 5.29
CA ILE A 218 -23.92 19.66 4.04
C ILE A 218 -23.62 18.19 4.38
N PRO A 219 -24.53 17.24 4.12
CA PRO A 219 -24.38 15.86 4.57
C PRO A 219 -23.21 15.16 3.86
N PHE A 220 -22.57 14.22 4.56
CA PHE A 220 -21.71 13.22 3.94
C PHE A 220 -22.58 12.10 3.36
N ASP A 221 -22.44 11.82 2.07
CA ASP A 221 -23.09 10.71 1.38
C ASP A 221 -22.02 9.65 1.05
N SER A 222 -22.21 8.42 1.54
CA SER A 222 -21.26 7.32 1.35
C SER A 222 -21.22 6.84 -0.10
N ASP A 223 -22.33 6.90 -0.82
CA ASP A 223 -22.43 6.38 -2.19
C ASP A 223 -21.72 7.33 -3.16
N GLU A 224 -21.88 8.64 -2.95
CA GLU A 224 -21.12 9.67 -3.68
C GLU A 224 -19.62 9.65 -3.37
N TYR A 225 -19.23 9.31 -2.13
CA TYR A 225 -17.83 9.10 -1.77
C TYR A 225 -17.25 7.86 -2.46
N PHE A 226 -18.01 6.76 -2.49
CA PHE A 226 -17.55 5.50 -3.04
C PHE A 226 -17.30 5.57 -4.56
N LYS A 227 -18.02 6.46 -5.27
CA LYS A 227 -17.75 6.77 -6.69
C LYS A 227 -16.38 7.42 -6.94
N ARG A 228 -15.71 7.93 -5.90
CA ARG A 228 -14.40 8.59 -6.03
C ARG A 228 -13.28 7.56 -5.94
N ASP A 229 -12.60 7.35 -7.06
CA ASP A 229 -11.49 6.42 -7.15
C ASP A 229 -10.15 7.08 -6.76
N PHE A 230 -9.12 6.27 -6.59
CA PHE A 230 -7.75 6.69 -6.38
C PHE A 230 -7.07 7.04 -7.70
N LYS A 231 -6.25 8.11 -7.70
CA LYS A 231 -5.41 8.50 -8.85
C LYS A 231 -4.13 7.67 -8.93
N LEU A 232 -4.28 6.41 -9.28
CA LEU A 232 -3.18 5.43 -9.29
C LEU A 232 -2.37 5.39 -10.59
N GLU A 233 -2.92 5.92 -11.69
CA GLU A 233 -2.30 5.84 -13.04
C GLU A 233 -1.84 7.19 -13.59
N ASP A 234 -1.84 8.23 -12.75
CA ASP A 234 -1.41 9.58 -13.11
C ASP A 234 0.07 9.85 -12.82
N PHE A 235 0.82 8.80 -12.48
CA PHE A 235 2.27 8.87 -12.30
C PHE A 235 3.03 8.80 -13.64
N PRO A 236 4.30 9.26 -13.68
CA PRO A 236 5.14 9.22 -14.88
C PRO A 236 5.37 7.81 -15.43
N GLU A 237 5.35 6.81 -14.58
CA GLU A 237 5.49 5.39 -14.93
C GLU A 237 4.45 4.53 -14.20
N SER A 238 4.14 3.37 -14.79
CA SER A 238 3.26 2.37 -14.16
C SER A 238 3.92 1.78 -12.92
N ASP A 239 3.13 1.42 -11.92
CA ASP A 239 3.61 0.81 -10.66
C ASP A 239 4.66 1.68 -9.93
N PHE A 240 4.44 2.99 -9.94
CA PHE A 240 5.35 4.00 -9.38
C PHE A 240 5.77 3.75 -7.92
N PHE A 241 4.89 3.19 -7.08
CA PHE A 241 5.22 2.90 -5.67
C PHE A 241 6.31 1.84 -5.49
N HIS A 242 6.59 1.04 -6.50
CA HIS A 242 7.68 0.06 -6.47
C HIS A 242 8.92 0.53 -7.25
N SER A 243 8.93 1.78 -7.72
CA SER A 243 10.01 2.29 -8.54
C SER A 243 11.21 2.79 -7.75
N TYR A 244 12.37 2.82 -8.41
CA TYR A 244 13.59 3.37 -7.80
C TYR A 244 13.45 4.86 -7.47
N GLU A 245 12.61 5.61 -8.21
CA GLU A 245 12.39 7.02 -7.93
C GLU A 245 11.65 7.18 -6.59
N TYR A 246 10.55 6.45 -6.42
CA TYR A 246 9.78 6.49 -5.19
C TYR A 246 10.58 6.01 -3.97
N MET A 247 11.36 4.94 -4.11
CA MET A 247 12.23 4.42 -3.04
C MET A 247 13.17 5.49 -2.48
N ASN A 248 13.73 6.33 -3.36
CA ASN A 248 14.68 7.37 -2.99
C ASN A 248 14.01 8.67 -2.48
N PHE A 249 12.68 8.72 -2.40
CA PHE A 249 11.98 9.86 -1.86
C PHE A 249 12.15 9.97 -0.34
N SER A 250 12.36 11.20 0.13
CA SER A 250 12.20 11.52 1.56
C SER A 250 10.79 11.14 2.05
N LYS A 251 10.63 10.87 3.35
CA LYS A 251 9.33 10.59 3.99
C LYS A 251 8.21 11.54 3.57
N VAL A 252 8.52 12.85 3.55
CA VAL A 252 7.55 13.89 3.18
C VAL A 252 7.16 13.77 1.72
N ALA A 253 8.10 13.45 0.83
CA ALA A 253 7.81 13.22 -0.58
C ALA A 253 6.98 11.94 -0.78
N LYS A 254 7.31 10.82 -0.11
CA LYS A 254 6.49 9.60 -0.13
C LYS A 254 5.04 9.86 0.31
N LEU A 255 4.83 10.55 1.43
CA LEU A 255 3.49 10.93 1.89
C LEU A 255 2.75 11.87 0.93
N ARG A 256 3.46 12.78 0.25
CA ARG A 256 2.83 13.64 -0.76
C ARG A 256 2.41 12.87 -2.00
N THR A 257 3.19 11.86 -2.40
CA THR A 257 2.82 10.92 -3.47
C THR A 257 1.59 10.13 -3.08
N ILE A 258 1.51 9.65 -1.83
CA ILE A 258 0.31 8.98 -1.32
C ILE A 258 -0.88 9.94 -1.31
N ASP A 259 -0.78 11.12 -0.70
CA ASP A 259 -1.85 12.14 -0.69
C ASP A 259 -2.34 12.51 -2.10
N PHE A 260 -1.47 12.48 -3.11
CA PHE A 260 -1.87 12.67 -4.51
C PHE A 260 -2.85 11.58 -4.99
N THR A 261 -2.64 10.32 -4.64
CA THR A 261 -3.58 9.24 -5.00
C THR A 261 -4.95 9.43 -4.37
N TYR A 262 -5.05 10.06 -3.20
CA TYR A 262 -6.32 10.33 -2.50
C TYR A 262 -7.03 11.60 -3.00
N ASN A 263 -6.59 12.22 -4.12
CA ASN A 263 -7.06 13.55 -4.54
C ASN A 263 -8.58 13.71 -4.51
N ASP A 264 -9.30 12.82 -5.19
CA ASP A 264 -10.75 12.96 -5.39
C ASP A 264 -11.54 12.60 -4.13
N LYS A 265 -11.05 11.62 -3.37
CA LYS A 265 -11.56 11.27 -2.04
C LYS A 265 -11.39 12.42 -1.04
N ASN A 266 -10.24 13.09 -1.03
CA ASN A 266 -9.96 14.25 -0.17
C ASN A 266 -10.85 15.45 -0.57
N LEU A 267 -10.95 15.76 -1.86
CA LEU A 267 -11.85 16.80 -2.37
C LEU A 267 -13.28 16.59 -1.88
N TYR A 268 -13.76 15.35 -1.95
CA TYR A 268 -15.07 15.00 -1.44
C TYR A 268 -15.13 15.08 0.09
N ALA A 269 -14.38 14.29 0.84
CA ALA A 269 -14.61 14.15 2.27
C ALA A 269 -14.28 15.42 3.08
N MET A 270 -13.24 16.15 2.70
CA MET A 270 -12.85 17.37 3.42
C MET A 270 -13.68 18.59 3.01
N ASN A 271 -14.10 18.64 1.75
CA ASN A 271 -15.01 19.65 1.19
C ASN A 271 -14.70 21.11 1.58
N ASN A 272 -13.42 21.47 1.71
CA ASN A 272 -13.01 22.71 2.39
C ASN A 272 -13.44 23.98 1.64
N ASN A 273 -13.09 24.07 0.36
CA ASN A 273 -13.41 25.25 -0.46
C ASN A 273 -14.89 25.30 -0.87
N ALA A 274 -15.50 24.15 -1.16
CA ALA A 274 -16.94 24.06 -1.41
C ALA A 274 -17.75 24.46 -0.17
N GLY A 275 -17.33 24.10 1.05
CA GLY A 275 -17.93 24.60 2.29
C GLY A 275 -17.85 26.12 2.44
N ARG A 276 -16.75 26.74 2.00
CA ARG A 276 -16.61 28.22 1.95
C ARG A 276 -17.53 28.84 0.91
N ASN A 277 -17.62 28.24 -0.28
CA ASN A 277 -18.52 28.71 -1.32
C ASN A 277 -19.99 28.56 -0.93
N ALA A 278 -20.36 27.51 -0.20
CA ALA A 278 -21.70 27.36 0.37
C ALA A 278 -22.02 28.48 1.38
N ALA A 279 -21.06 28.89 2.21
CA ALA A 279 -21.21 30.05 3.10
C ALA A 279 -21.43 31.35 2.31
N LEU A 280 -20.66 31.57 1.24
CA LEU A 280 -20.81 32.73 0.36
C LEU A 280 -22.19 32.73 -0.31
N GLN A 281 -22.56 31.64 -0.95
CA GLN A 281 -23.85 31.49 -1.64
C GLN A 281 -25.02 31.71 -0.67
N HIS A 282 -24.97 31.07 0.51
CA HIS A 282 -26.01 31.27 1.51
C HIS A 282 -26.05 32.73 1.96
N GLY A 283 -24.91 33.34 2.30
CA GLY A 283 -24.84 34.75 2.71
C GLY A 283 -25.41 35.71 1.67
N GLN A 284 -25.13 35.48 0.38
CA GLN A 284 -25.64 36.28 -0.73
C GLN A 284 -27.15 36.14 -0.91
N SER A 285 -27.73 34.99 -0.55
CA SER A 285 -29.18 34.77 -0.59
C SER A 285 -29.93 35.39 0.59
N GLN A 286 -29.24 35.80 1.66
CA GLN A 286 -29.90 36.33 2.84
C GLN A 286 -30.33 37.79 2.65
N PRO A 287 -31.53 38.17 3.13
CA PRO A 287 -31.98 39.55 3.05
C PRO A 287 -31.08 40.45 3.90
N ASN A 288 -30.77 41.64 3.37
CA ASN A 288 -30.03 42.71 4.06
C ASN A 288 -28.57 42.37 4.41
N ALA A 289 -28.04 41.22 3.98
CA ALA A 289 -26.63 40.91 4.17
C ALA A 289 -25.77 41.89 3.37
N ARG A 290 -24.91 42.66 4.04
CA ARG A 290 -23.90 43.53 3.38
C ARG A 290 -22.54 42.88 3.34
N TRP A 291 -22.14 42.22 4.42
CA TRP A 291 -20.82 41.60 4.60
C TRP A 291 -20.94 40.15 5.01
N ILE A 292 -20.16 39.29 4.36
CA ILE A 292 -20.15 37.84 4.54
C ILE A 292 -18.74 37.42 5.00
N MET A 293 -18.65 36.77 6.16
CA MET A 293 -17.37 36.37 6.78
C MET A 293 -17.28 34.83 6.87
N PRO A 294 -16.83 34.12 5.80
CA PRO A 294 -16.70 32.66 5.76
C PRO A 294 -15.47 32.15 6.52
N PHE A 295 -15.44 32.36 7.84
CA PHE A 295 -14.27 32.04 8.66
C PHE A 295 -14.19 30.54 9.00
N ASP A 296 -12.96 30.06 9.21
CA ASP A 296 -12.72 28.69 9.66
C ASP A 296 -13.41 28.44 11.01
N GLY A 297 -13.92 27.22 11.24
CA GLY A 297 -14.75 26.88 12.41
C GLY A 297 -14.10 27.08 13.78
N ASN A 298 -12.77 27.15 13.84
CA ASN A 298 -12.01 27.39 15.06
C ASN A 298 -11.53 28.85 15.21
N CYS A 299 -12.05 29.78 14.42
CA CYS A 299 -11.79 31.20 14.60
C CYS A 299 -12.60 31.76 15.77
N PHE A 300 -11.98 32.65 16.55
CA PHE A 300 -12.56 33.35 17.68
C PHE A 300 -12.34 34.86 17.55
N LEU A 301 -13.42 35.64 17.60
CA LEU A 301 -13.40 37.09 17.55
C LEU A 301 -13.64 37.70 18.93
N THR A 302 -12.77 38.60 19.35
CA THR A 302 -12.96 39.41 20.54
C THR A 302 -13.77 40.66 20.22
N LYS A 303 -14.27 41.36 21.24
CA LYS A 303 -15.00 42.62 21.05
C LYS A 303 -14.14 43.66 20.33
N ASN A 304 -12.87 43.81 20.71
CA ASN A 304 -11.98 44.79 20.09
C ASN A 304 -11.55 44.37 18.68
N GLY A 305 -11.26 43.08 18.46
CA GLY A 305 -10.96 42.59 17.10
C GLY A 305 -12.11 42.85 16.13
N PHE A 306 -13.35 42.56 16.56
CA PHE A 306 -14.54 42.85 15.76
C PHE A 306 -14.78 44.35 15.56
N LYS A 307 -14.64 45.16 16.62
CA LYS A 307 -14.78 46.63 16.54
C LYS A 307 -13.80 47.23 15.54
N GLU A 308 -12.55 46.78 15.55
CA GLU A 308 -11.52 47.26 14.64
C GLU A 308 -11.83 46.87 13.18
N ILE A 309 -12.28 45.63 12.94
CA ILE A 309 -12.74 45.18 11.62
C ILE A 309 -13.84 46.12 11.12
N MET A 310 -14.86 46.38 11.95
CA MET A 310 -16.00 47.18 11.52
C MET A 310 -15.66 48.64 11.27
N GLN A 311 -14.84 49.27 12.12
CA GLN A 311 -14.37 50.63 11.91
C GLN A 311 -13.67 50.79 10.56
N GLN A 312 -12.86 49.82 10.16
CA GLN A 312 -12.13 49.85 8.89
C GLN A 312 -13.02 49.46 7.71
N ILE A 313 -14.01 48.60 7.90
CA ILE A 313 -15.04 48.33 6.89
C ILE A 313 -15.89 49.58 6.63
N ASP A 314 -16.23 50.36 7.65
CA ASP A 314 -16.98 51.61 7.47
C ASP A 314 -16.16 52.65 6.71
N GLU A 315 -14.84 52.70 6.94
CA GLU A 315 -13.90 53.60 6.24
C GLU A 315 -13.71 53.20 4.77
N TRP A 316 -13.52 51.91 4.48
CA TRP A 316 -13.04 51.44 3.16
C TRP A 316 -14.09 50.64 2.36
N GLY A 317 -15.26 50.33 2.92
CA GLY A 317 -16.22 49.37 2.38
C GLY A 317 -16.99 49.83 1.13
N ASN A 318 -16.89 51.12 0.79
CA ASN A 318 -17.40 51.65 -0.47
C ASN A 318 -16.43 51.33 -1.62
N ASP A 319 -15.13 51.39 -1.36
CA ASP A 319 -14.07 51.24 -2.36
C ASP A 319 -13.65 49.78 -2.56
N TYR A 320 -13.71 48.97 -1.50
CA TYR A 320 -13.26 47.58 -1.51
C TYR A 320 -14.39 46.58 -1.30
N LYS A 321 -14.37 45.51 -2.09
CA LYS A 321 -15.29 44.36 -1.95
C LYS A 321 -14.73 43.23 -1.08
N TYR A 322 -13.43 43.24 -0.84
CA TYR A 322 -12.73 42.17 -0.14
C TYR A 322 -11.87 42.73 0.98
N PHE A 323 -11.92 42.10 2.14
CA PHE A 323 -11.07 42.45 3.26
C PHE A 323 -10.34 41.22 3.79
N VAL A 324 -9.06 41.37 4.07
CA VAL A 324 -8.21 40.28 4.60
C VAL A 324 -7.98 40.53 6.08
N VAL A 325 -8.30 39.52 6.89
CA VAL A 325 -8.25 39.59 8.36
C VAL A 325 -7.07 38.75 8.87
N PRO A 326 -5.97 39.40 9.32
CA PRO A 326 -4.82 38.71 9.88
C PRO A 326 -5.22 37.81 11.05
N MET A 327 -4.59 36.63 11.14
CA MET A 327 -4.92 35.64 12.15
C MET A 327 -3.70 35.32 13.01
N THR A 328 -3.92 35.05 14.29
CA THR A 328 -2.91 34.45 15.17
C THR A 328 -3.41 33.15 15.77
N ARG A 329 -2.51 32.24 16.10
CA ARG A 329 -2.85 30.96 16.72
C ARG A 329 -2.59 30.97 18.21
N LEU A 330 -3.49 30.38 18.97
CA LEU A 330 -3.34 30.17 20.40
C LEU A 330 -2.79 28.78 20.69
N LEU A 331 -1.83 28.72 21.62
CA LEU A 331 -1.35 27.46 22.21
C LEU A 331 -2.22 27.01 23.39
N ASN A 332 -3.02 27.92 23.94
CA ASN A 332 -3.97 27.66 25.02
C ASN A 332 -5.14 28.66 24.93
N ASN A 333 -6.37 28.16 24.93
CA ASN A 333 -7.57 28.99 24.84
C ASN A 333 -7.78 29.85 26.10
N THR A 334 -7.27 29.45 27.27
CA THR A 334 -7.43 30.23 28.52
C THR A 334 -6.74 31.58 28.48
N HIS A 335 -5.77 31.78 27.60
CA HIS A 335 -5.13 33.10 27.40
C HIS A 335 -6.13 34.17 27.00
N LEU A 336 -7.20 33.78 26.29
CA LEU A 336 -8.30 34.69 25.94
C LEU A 336 -9.10 35.17 27.15
N LEU A 337 -9.09 34.41 28.25
CA LEU A 337 -9.80 34.79 29.48
C LEU A 337 -8.99 35.77 30.33
N MET A 338 -7.66 35.77 30.21
CA MET A 338 -6.77 36.58 31.03
C MET A 338 -6.44 37.95 30.42
N ASN A 339 -6.25 38.04 29.09
CA ASN A 339 -5.94 39.29 28.38
C ASN A 339 -6.52 39.28 26.94
N PRO A 340 -7.85 39.35 26.78
CA PRO A 340 -8.52 39.14 25.48
C PRO A 340 -8.17 40.17 24.40
N ASP A 341 -7.74 41.38 24.78
CA ASP A 341 -7.92 42.56 23.94
C ASP A 341 -6.62 43.23 23.42
N LYS A 342 -5.46 42.58 23.59
CA LYS A 342 -4.21 43.06 22.99
C LYS A 342 -4.04 42.49 21.58
N ARG A 343 -3.86 43.38 20.59
CA ARG A 343 -3.58 42.97 19.20
C ARG A 343 -2.35 42.05 19.15
N PRO A 344 -2.49 40.81 18.67
CA PRO A 344 -1.40 39.85 18.63
C PRO A 344 -0.55 40.01 17.36
N PRO A 345 0.68 39.47 17.34
CA PRO A 345 1.37 39.22 16.07
C PRO A 345 0.59 38.16 15.28
N THR A 346 0.42 38.38 13.97
CA THR A 346 -0.43 37.55 13.09
C THR A 346 0.36 36.94 11.93
N PRO A 347 1.26 35.97 12.18
CA PRO A 347 2.09 35.35 11.15
C PRO A 347 1.36 34.27 10.35
N GLU A 348 0.11 33.96 10.70
CA GLU A 348 -0.64 32.83 10.17
C GLU A 348 -1.48 33.21 8.95
N GLU A 349 -1.93 32.19 8.20
CA GLU A 349 -2.80 32.38 7.04
C GLU A 349 -4.11 33.12 7.42
N PRO A 350 -4.41 34.28 6.80
CA PRO A 350 -5.50 35.14 7.22
C PRO A 350 -6.89 34.59 6.83
N GLN A 351 -7.95 35.20 7.38
CA GLN A 351 -9.33 35.01 6.94
C GLN A 351 -9.72 36.09 5.90
N ILE A 352 -10.84 35.90 5.20
CA ILE A 352 -11.30 36.82 4.16
C ILE A 352 -12.77 37.17 4.42
N ILE A 353 -13.12 38.45 4.24
CA ILE A 353 -14.48 38.98 4.29
C ILE A 353 -14.86 39.45 2.89
N PHE A 354 -16.10 39.19 2.51
CA PHE A 354 -16.66 39.50 1.20
C PHE A 354 -17.83 40.46 1.36
N ARG A 355 -17.92 41.46 0.48
CA ARG A 355 -19.17 42.20 0.28
C ARG A 355 -20.19 41.27 -0.38
N HIS A 356 -21.48 41.48 -0.12
CA HIS A 356 -22.53 40.62 -0.67
C HIS A 356 -22.53 40.55 -2.22
N ASP A 357 -22.14 41.64 -2.89
CA ASP A 357 -22.02 41.75 -4.35
C ASP A 357 -20.61 41.38 -4.88
N ALA A 358 -19.82 40.64 -4.10
CA ALA A 358 -18.54 40.11 -4.52
C ALA A 358 -18.72 38.86 -5.41
N ASN A 359 -17.87 38.73 -6.44
CA ASN A 359 -17.99 37.68 -7.46
C ASN A 359 -16.95 36.55 -7.30
N GLU A 360 -15.87 36.78 -6.57
CA GLU A 360 -14.79 35.79 -6.42
C GLU A 360 -15.25 34.60 -5.57
N LYS A 361 -15.01 33.38 -6.06
CA LYS A 361 -15.28 32.12 -5.35
C LYS A 361 -14.01 31.32 -5.13
N TYR A 362 -13.95 30.52 -4.08
CA TYR A 362 -12.82 29.61 -3.83
C TYR A 362 -12.78 28.53 -4.90
N ASN A 363 -11.57 28.12 -5.34
CA ASN A 363 -11.42 27.04 -6.30
C ASN A 363 -11.74 25.68 -5.65
N GLU A 364 -12.84 25.04 -6.04
CA GLU A 364 -13.28 23.77 -5.47
C GLU A 364 -12.41 22.58 -5.88
N ASN A 365 -11.58 22.70 -6.91
CA ASN A 365 -10.63 21.66 -7.33
C ASN A 365 -9.39 21.59 -6.44
N MET A 366 -9.24 22.49 -5.45
CA MET A 366 -8.12 22.48 -4.52
C MET A 366 -8.44 21.72 -3.24
N ARG A 367 -7.84 20.52 -3.11
CA ARG A 367 -8.02 19.65 -1.94
C ARG A 367 -7.42 20.19 -0.65
N TYR A 368 -7.90 19.68 0.48
CA TYR A 368 -7.39 20.06 1.79
C TYR A 368 -5.92 19.69 1.93
N GLY A 369 -5.14 20.57 2.56
CA GLY A 369 -3.69 20.39 2.70
C GLY A 369 -2.85 20.94 1.54
N ARG A 370 -3.47 21.31 0.42
CA ARG A 370 -2.80 21.87 -0.78
C ARG A 370 -3.00 23.37 -0.94
N ARG A 371 -2.80 24.13 0.15
CA ARG A 371 -2.85 25.61 0.14
C ARG A 371 -4.15 26.19 -0.44
N SER A 372 -5.29 25.54 -0.18
CA SER A 372 -6.56 25.81 -0.88
C SER A 372 -7.14 27.22 -0.70
N LYS A 373 -6.71 27.98 0.32
CA LYS A 373 -7.10 29.38 0.53
C LYS A 373 -6.03 30.38 0.06
N LEU A 374 -4.77 29.95 -0.10
CA LEU A 374 -3.67 30.79 -0.61
C LEU A 374 -3.91 31.24 -2.06
N GLU A 375 -4.50 30.38 -2.89
CA GLU A 375 -4.87 30.70 -4.27
C GLU A 375 -5.85 31.88 -4.34
N MET A 376 -6.89 31.88 -3.48
CA MET A 376 -7.83 33.00 -3.38
C MET A 376 -7.12 34.29 -2.92
N LEU A 377 -6.24 34.20 -1.91
CA LEU A 377 -5.47 35.37 -1.44
C LEU A 377 -4.61 35.96 -2.57
N TRP A 378 -3.99 35.10 -3.39
CA TRP A 378 -3.23 35.55 -4.57
C TRP A 378 -4.12 36.25 -5.60
N ARG A 379 -5.30 35.69 -5.93
CA ARG A 379 -6.27 36.31 -6.86
C ARG A 379 -6.75 37.69 -6.40
N LEU A 380 -6.73 37.96 -5.10
CA LEU A 380 -7.09 39.26 -4.53
C LEU A 380 -5.92 40.26 -4.55
N GLY A 381 -4.71 39.85 -4.92
CA GLY A 381 -3.52 40.70 -4.95
C GLY A 381 -2.73 40.70 -3.62
N VAL A 382 -3.00 39.75 -2.72
CA VAL A 382 -2.23 39.63 -1.47
C VAL A 382 -0.81 39.19 -1.80
N SER A 383 0.17 39.92 -1.27
CA SER A 383 1.59 39.59 -1.45
C SER A 383 1.87 38.21 -0.87
N THR A 384 2.00 37.23 -1.76
CA THR A 384 2.28 35.84 -1.46
C THR A 384 3.54 35.47 -2.23
N PRO A 385 4.50 34.73 -1.64
CA PRO A 385 5.70 34.34 -2.37
C PRO A 385 5.32 33.56 -3.63
N ARG A 386 5.51 34.14 -4.81
CA ARG A 386 5.12 33.54 -6.12
C ARG A 386 5.67 32.13 -6.29
N GLN A 387 6.88 31.89 -5.79
CA GLN A 387 7.55 30.60 -5.74
C GLN A 387 6.75 29.52 -4.99
N MET A 388 5.87 29.88 -4.06
CA MET A 388 5.04 28.93 -3.31
C MET A 388 3.76 28.54 -4.04
N LEU A 389 3.25 29.33 -4.98
CA LEU A 389 2.05 28.98 -5.75
C LEU A 389 2.40 28.20 -7.02
N ASN A 390 3.53 28.53 -7.64
CA ASN A 390 4.04 27.86 -8.84
C ASN A 390 4.95 26.64 -8.57
N LYS A 391 5.20 26.29 -7.30
CA LYS A 391 5.97 25.08 -6.96
C LYS A 391 5.03 23.91 -6.71
N PRO A 392 5.01 22.90 -7.59
CA PRO A 392 4.04 21.83 -7.47
C PRO A 392 4.49 21.02 -6.27
N SER A 393 3.53 20.56 -5.48
CA SER A 393 3.92 19.84 -4.28
C SER A 393 4.49 18.46 -4.62
N VAL A 394 4.17 17.94 -5.81
CA VAL A 394 4.82 16.81 -6.50
C VAL A 394 4.92 17.07 -8.02
N PRO A 395 5.97 16.60 -8.73
CA PRO A 395 6.22 16.94 -10.15
C PRO A 395 5.10 16.66 -11.15
N TRP A 396 4.29 15.62 -10.92
CA TRP A 396 3.21 15.16 -11.81
C TRP A 396 1.84 15.77 -11.50
N GLU A 397 1.74 16.66 -10.51
CA GLU A 397 0.49 17.38 -10.26
C GLU A 397 0.31 18.46 -11.34
N THR A 398 -0.71 18.32 -12.17
CA THR A 398 -1.03 19.26 -13.25
C THR A 398 -1.48 20.60 -12.69
N TYR A 399 -1.02 21.69 -13.31
CA TYR A 399 -1.54 23.03 -13.09
C TYR A 399 -2.60 23.37 -14.12
N ASP A 400 -3.70 23.98 -13.67
CA ASP A 400 -4.67 24.54 -14.61
C ASP A 400 -4.07 25.74 -15.36
N ILE A 401 -3.30 26.62 -14.70
CA ILE A 401 -2.66 27.82 -15.28
C ILE A 401 -1.44 28.24 -14.43
N PRO A 402 -0.29 28.65 -15.00
CA PRO A 402 0.79 29.26 -14.23
C PRO A 402 0.35 30.59 -13.59
N TYR A 403 0.64 30.77 -12.30
CA TYR A 403 0.31 32.00 -11.58
C TYR A 403 1.30 33.11 -11.95
N TYR A 404 0.86 34.12 -12.70
CA TYR A 404 1.65 35.31 -13.07
C TYR A 404 1.75 36.33 -11.93
N ASP A 405 2.19 37.55 -12.25
CA ASP A 405 2.15 38.69 -11.33
C ASP A 405 0.75 38.81 -10.70
N PRO A 406 0.67 39.04 -9.37
CA PRO A 406 -0.62 39.18 -8.71
C PRO A 406 -1.42 40.28 -9.41
N PRO A 407 -2.71 40.06 -9.67
CA PRO A 407 -3.56 41.06 -10.29
C PRO A 407 -3.63 42.33 -9.44
N GLU A 408 -4.23 43.39 -9.99
CA GLU A 408 -4.53 44.63 -9.27
C GLU A 408 -5.07 44.35 -7.86
N VAL A 409 -4.61 45.12 -6.86
CA VAL A 409 -4.95 44.91 -5.46
C VAL A 409 -6.44 45.14 -5.23
N LYS A 410 -7.19 44.04 -5.04
CA LYS A 410 -8.66 44.06 -4.85
C LYS A 410 -9.08 44.12 -3.37
N TYR A 411 -8.13 44.16 -2.43
CA TYR A 411 -8.40 44.00 -1.01
C TYR A 411 -7.81 45.11 -0.14
N LYS A 412 -8.32 45.19 1.10
CA LYS A 412 -7.72 45.95 2.19
C LYS A 412 -7.49 45.05 3.41
N MET A 413 -6.37 45.21 4.10
CA MET A 413 -6.11 44.50 5.37
C MET A 413 -6.90 45.15 6.50
N VAL A 414 -7.63 44.36 7.30
CA VAL A 414 -8.42 44.88 8.42
C VAL A 414 -8.35 44.00 9.67
N GLY A 415 -8.37 44.65 10.83
CA GLY A 415 -8.49 44.04 12.15
C GLY A 415 -7.57 42.85 12.39
N TRP A 416 -8.11 41.85 13.11
CA TRP A 416 -7.41 40.61 13.45
C TRP A 416 -8.39 39.59 14.06
N VAL A 417 -7.99 38.31 14.07
CA VAL A 417 -8.78 37.20 14.64
C VAL A 417 -7.88 36.15 15.30
N PHE A 418 -8.40 35.48 16.34
CA PHE A 418 -7.71 34.34 16.97
C PHE A 418 -8.13 33.03 16.31
N ARG A 419 -7.20 32.08 16.25
CA ARG A 419 -7.44 30.68 15.96
C ARG A 419 -7.27 29.90 17.24
N LEU A 420 -8.34 29.23 17.68
CA LEU A 420 -8.32 28.38 18.87
C LEU A 420 -7.36 27.19 18.69
N PHE A 421 -6.84 26.74 19.83
CA PHE A 421 -5.87 25.67 19.95
C PHE A 421 -6.38 24.36 19.35
N SER A 422 -5.49 23.59 18.72
CA SER A 422 -5.84 22.30 18.09
C SER A 422 -5.74 21.09 19.04
N GLY A 423 -5.36 21.32 20.30
CA GLY A 423 -5.31 20.30 21.34
C GLY A 423 -3.95 19.61 21.51
N LYS A 424 -2.94 19.95 20.70
CA LYS A 424 -1.58 19.36 20.78
C LYS A 424 -0.48 20.42 20.57
N ALA A 425 0.13 20.87 21.66
CA ALA A 425 1.09 21.98 21.66
C ALA A 425 2.40 21.63 20.94
N SER A 426 2.93 20.42 21.17
CA SER A 426 4.16 19.93 20.52
C SER A 426 4.07 19.86 19.00
N LEU A 427 2.85 19.76 18.44
CA LEU A 427 2.62 19.75 17.00
C LEU A 427 2.46 21.14 16.42
N GLU A 428 2.41 22.20 17.24
CA GLU A 428 2.21 23.57 16.79
C GLU A 428 3.52 24.38 16.63
N GLU A 429 4.65 23.87 17.15
CA GLU A 429 5.95 24.56 17.21
C GLU A 429 6.73 24.57 15.88
N SER A 430 6.58 23.54 15.02
CA SER A 430 7.33 23.43 13.75
C SER A 430 6.43 23.42 12.50
N GLY A 431 6.66 24.33 11.56
CA GLY A 431 5.95 24.42 10.28
C GLY A 431 6.03 23.14 9.43
N VAL A 432 7.18 22.47 9.43
CA VAL A 432 7.43 21.24 8.67
C VAL A 432 6.67 20.06 9.29
N LEU A 433 6.77 19.90 10.61
CA LEU A 433 6.07 18.84 11.36
C LEU A 433 4.55 18.99 11.23
N ARG A 434 4.04 20.23 11.22
CA ARG A 434 2.60 20.52 10.95
C ARG A 434 2.14 20.05 9.58
N ALA A 435 2.95 20.25 8.54
CA ALA A 435 2.62 19.82 7.18
C ALA A 435 2.63 18.28 7.08
N PHE A 436 3.63 17.64 7.68
CA PHE A 436 3.74 16.18 7.74
C PHE A 436 2.55 15.54 8.46
N ASN A 437 2.24 15.96 9.69
CA ASN A 437 1.13 15.43 10.47
C ASN A 437 -0.24 15.68 9.82
N ARG A 438 -0.37 16.72 9.00
CA ARG A 438 -1.59 16.95 8.22
C ARG A 438 -1.77 15.88 7.15
N LEU A 439 -0.72 15.52 6.42
CA LEU A 439 -0.81 14.48 5.38
C LEU A 439 -1.15 13.13 6.00
N LEU A 440 -0.50 12.78 7.11
CA LEU A 440 -0.83 11.57 7.88
C LEU A 440 -2.28 11.57 8.34
N ALA A 441 -2.77 12.68 8.91
CA ALA A 441 -4.14 12.78 9.40
C ALA A 441 -5.18 12.70 8.26
N ILE A 442 -4.86 13.20 7.07
CA ILE A 442 -5.72 13.07 5.88
C ILE A 442 -5.80 11.60 5.46
N GLN A 443 -4.64 10.93 5.33
CA GLN A 443 -4.58 9.52 4.95
C GLN A 443 -5.31 8.65 5.96
N ASP A 444 -5.02 8.78 7.25
CA ASP A 444 -5.66 8.02 8.33
C ASP A 444 -7.17 8.20 8.36
N PHE A 445 -7.64 9.44 8.15
CA PHE A 445 -9.07 9.73 8.10
C PHE A 445 -9.74 9.06 6.89
N LEU A 446 -9.16 9.18 5.69
CA LEU A 446 -9.73 8.59 4.47
C LEU A 446 -9.69 7.05 4.51
N ASP A 447 -8.58 6.46 4.96
CA ASP A 447 -8.46 5.02 5.21
C ASP A 447 -9.51 4.56 6.24
N GLY A 448 -9.79 5.37 7.27
CA GLY A 448 -10.84 5.11 8.25
C GLY A 448 -12.26 5.17 7.68
N ILE A 449 -12.54 6.05 6.72
CA ILE A 449 -13.82 6.04 5.99
C ILE A 449 -13.94 4.75 5.18
N ASP A 450 -12.92 4.42 4.39
CA ASP A 450 -12.93 3.23 3.53
C ASP A 450 -13.06 1.94 4.36
N GLU A 451 -12.37 1.84 5.51
CA GLU A 451 -12.54 0.74 6.47
C GLU A 451 -13.97 0.67 7.02
N ARG A 452 -14.55 1.80 7.45
CA ARG A 452 -15.92 1.83 7.98
C ARG A 452 -16.92 1.35 6.94
N ILE A 453 -16.77 1.78 5.68
CA ILE A 453 -17.63 1.34 4.57
C ILE A 453 -17.44 -0.16 4.31
N ALA A 454 -16.20 -0.65 4.27
CA ALA A 454 -15.90 -2.06 4.06
C ALA A 454 -16.54 -2.95 5.14
N ARG A 455 -16.49 -2.52 6.41
CA ARG A 455 -17.09 -3.28 7.53
C ARG A 455 -18.61 -3.16 7.59
N THR A 456 -19.14 -1.94 7.47
CA THR A 456 -20.56 -1.65 7.75
C THR A 456 -21.45 -1.88 6.52
N ASN A 457 -21.01 -1.44 5.35
CA ASN A 457 -21.80 -1.48 4.12
C ASN A 457 -21.51 -2.74 3.28
N GLN A 458 -20.25 -3.18 3.24
CA GLN A 458 -19.83 -4.32 2.41
C GLN A 458 -19.70 -5.64 3.20
N GLY A 459 -19.77 -5.58 4.54
CA GLY A 459 -19.82 -6.79 5.39
C GLY A 459 -18.52 -7.58 5.39
N PHE A 460 -17.37 -6.91 5.45
CA PHE A 460 -16.08 -7.55 5.65
C PHE A 460 -16.06 -8.39 6.94
N ASP A 461 -15.66 -9.64 6.83
CA ASP A 461 -15.48 -10.57 7.94
C ASP A 461 -14.15 -11.33 7.78
N PRO A 462 -13.19 -11.21 8.71
CA PRO A 462 -11.91 -11.91 8.63
C PRO A 462 -12.05 -13.44 8.69
N ASN A 463 -13.17 -13.98 9.17
CA ASN A 463 -13.43 -15.42 9.24
C ASN A 463 -14.10 -15.97 7.97
N ARG A 464 -14.49 -15.12 7.02
CA ARG A 464 -14.94 -15.56 5.69
C ARG A 464 -13.77 -16.19 4.95
N LEU A 465 -14.01 -17.30 4.25
CA LEU A 465 -13.00 -17.89 3.38
C LEU A 465 -12.64 -16.90 2.26
N SER A 466 -11.34 -16.69 2.05
CA SER A 466 -10.83 -15.74 1.08
C SER A 466 -10.60 -16.38 -0.28
N LEU A 467 -9.96 -17.55 -0.34
CA LEU A 467 -9.68 -18.23 -1.59
C LEU A 467 -10.83 -19.12 -2.05
N TYR A 468 -11.35 -19.97 -1.16
CA TYR A 468 -12.44 -20.89 -1.47
C TYR A 468 -13.79 -20.21 -1.26
N ASN A 469 -14.62 -20.17 -2.30
CA ASN A 469 -15.97 -19.63 -2.18
C ASN A 469 -16.85 -20.55 -1.32
N GLU A 470 -17.27 -20.08 -0.15
CA GLU A 470 -18.03 -20.89 0.82
C GLU A 470 -19.30 -21.51 0.24
N LYS A 471 -19.99 -20.81 -0.67
CA LYS A 471 -21.23 -21.31 -1.26
C LYS A 471 -20.94 -22.44 -2.24
N LEU A 472 -19.95 -22.26 -3.11
CA LEU A 472 -19.56 -23.29 -4.09
C LEU A 472 -18.97 -24.51 -3.39
N LEU A 473 -18.12 -24.30 -2.37
CA LEU A 473 -17.54 -25.38 -1.57
C LEU A 473 -18.62 -26.20 -0.84
N ASN A 474 -19.62 -25.54 -0.23
CA ASN A 474 -20.77 -26.23 0.36
C ASN A 474 -21.61 -26.97 -0.69
N THR A 475 -21.77 -26.42 -1.89
CA THR A 475 -22.49 -27.08 -2.99
C THR A 475 -21.77 -28.35 -3.42
N ALA A 476 -20.44 -28.31 -3.58
CA ALA A 476 -19.64 -29.48 -3.86
C ALA A 476 -19.78 -30.56 -2.77
N ARG A 477 -19.80 -30.16 -1.49
CA ARG A 477 -20.03 -31.10 -0.38
C ARG A 477 -21.40 -31.77 -0.43
N LEU A 478 -22.45 -31.02 -0.76
CA LEU A 478 -23.78 -31.58 -0.94
C LEU A 478 -23.83 -32.53 -2.14
N ASN A 479 -23.16 -32.19 -3.24
CA ASN A 479 -23.04 -33.07 -4.41
C ASN A 479 -22.38 -34.41 -4.04
N TYR A 480 -21.28 -34.37 -3.27
CA TYR A 480 -20.64 -35.57 -2.73
C TYR A 480 -21.63 -36.42 -1.91
N TRP A 481 -22.33 -35.82 -0.94
CA TRP A 481 -23.30 -36.57 -0.11
C TRP A 481 -24.53 -37.07 -0.85
N SER A 482 -24.88 -36.42 -1.97
CA SER A 482 -25.96 -36.88 -2.85
C SER A 482 -25.54 -38.02 -3.80
N GLY A 483 -24.25 -38.38 -3.83
CA GLY A 483 -23.72 -39.42 -4.72
C GLY A 483 -23.45 -38.94 -6.15
N ASN A 484 -23.04 -37.68 -6.33
CA ASN A 484 -22.59 -37.20 -7.63
C ASN A 484 -21.26 -37.88 -8.00
N GLU A 485 -21.27 -38.66 -9.08
CA GLU A 485 -20.15 -39.54 -9.47
C GLU A 485 -18.82 -38.79 -9.70
N GLU A 486 -18.83 -37.66 -10.41
CA GLU A 486 -17.61 -36.87 -10.68
C GLU A 486 -17.02 -36.30 -9.38
N THR A 487 -17.87 -35.77 -8.49
CA THR A 487 -17.44 -35.23 -7.20
C THR A 487 -16.91 -36.34 -6.29
N GLU A 488 -17.58 -37.50 -6.24
CA GLU A 488 -17.20 -38.64 -5.42
C GLU A 488 -15.83 -39.20 -5.79
N LYS A 489 -15.49 -39.26 -7.10
CA LYS A 489 -14.16 -39.66 -7.58
C LYS A 489 -13.06 -38.76 -7.00
N ILE A 490 -13.22 -37.44 -7.09
CA ILE A 490 -12.22 -36.47 -6.60
C ILE A 490 -12.11 -36.54 -5.07
N VAL A 491 -13.24 -36.61 -4.36
CA VAL A 491 -13.25 -36.70 -2.88
C VAL A 491 -12.62 -38.02 -2.40
N LYS A 492 -12.79 -39.12 -3.14
CA LYS A 492 -12.13 -40.38 -2.81
C LYS A 492 -10.61 -40.26 -2.89
N ILE A 493 -10.08 -39.62 -3.93
CA ILE A 493 -8.63 -39.37 -4.06
C ILE A 493 -8.13 -38.48 -2.93
N MET A 494 -8.90 -37.43 -2.57
CA MET A 494 -8.60 -36.57 -1.42
C MET A 494 -8.50 -37.36 -0.11
N ILE A 495 -9.43 -38.31 0.12
CA ILE A 495 -9.45 -39.20 1.28
C ILE A 495 -8.25 -40.15 1.27
N GLU A 496 -7.94 -40.76 0.13
CA GLU A 496 -6.77 -41.64 -0.04
C GLU A 496 -5.47 -40.89 0.30
N LYS A 497 -5.27 -39.68 -0.25
CA LYS A 497 -4.12 -38.84 0.08
C LYS A 497 -4.09 -38.46 1.56
N SER A 498 -5.24 -38.15 2.15
CA SER A 498 -5.35 -37.82 3.57
C SER A 498 -5.00 -39.01 4.48
N ASN A 499 -5.35 -40.23 4.06
CA ASN A 499 -4.96 -41.46 4.74
C ASN A 499 -3.45 -41.69 4.67
N GLU A 500 -2.83 -41.44 3.52
CA GLU A 500 -1.38 -41.53 3.36
C GLU A 500 -0.64 -40.52 4.23
N ILE A 501 -1.09 -39.25 4.23
CA ILE A 501 -0.54 -38.21 5.10
C ILE A 501 -0.68 -38.66 6.57
N SER A 502 -1.87 -39.12 6.97
CA SER A 502 -2.14 -39.55 8.35
C SER A 502 -1.30 -40.77 8.75
N LEU A 503 -1.10 -41.73 7.84
CA LEU A 503 -0.31 -42.93 8.06
C LEU A 503 1.18 -42.59 8.15
N HIS A 504 1.69 -41.79 7.22
CA HIS A 504 3.07 -41.31 7.23
C HIS A 504 3.37 -40.58 8.53
N VAL A 505 2.50 -39.63 8.89
CA VAL A 505 2.55 -38.92 10.17
C VAL A 505 2.51 -39.90 11.35
N SER A 506 1.56 -40.84 11.40
CA SER A 506 1.47 -41.80 12.50
C SER A 506 2.68 -42.74 12.60
N ASN A 507 3.31 -43.13 11.49
CA ASN A 507 4.46 -44.02 11.48
C ASN A 507 5.74 -43.31 11.94
N SER A 508 5.93 -42.05 11.52
CA SER A 508 7.04 -41.22 12.01
C SER A 508 6.98 -41.02 13.53
N TYR A 509 5.79 -41.02 14.13
CA TYR A 509 5.62 -41.04 15.58
C TYR A 509 6.10 -42.34 16.24
N LYS A 510 5.66 -43.50 15.75
CA LYS A 510 5.98 -44.82 16.35
C LYS A 510 7.48 -45.14 16.37
N LEU A 511 8.25 -44.60 15.42
CA LEU A 511 9.71 -44.76 15.37
C LEU A 511 10.45 -43.96 16.47
N SER A 512 9.78 -42.99 17.10
CA SER A 512 10.36 -42.14 18.16
C SER A 512 10.15 -42.68 19.59
N ASP A 513 9.38 -43.76 19.76
CA ASP A 513 8.90 -44.31 21.04
C ASP A 513 9.91 -45.21 21.81
N ASN A 514 11.21 -45.21 21.48
CA ASN A 514 12.24 -45.79 22.37
C ASN A 514 12.61 -44.86 23.55
N SER A 515 11.61 -44.21 24.16
CA SER A 515 11.71 -43.53 25.46
C SER A 515 10.36 -43.57 26.18
N PRO A 516 10.31 -43.88 27.49
CA PRO A 516 9.09 -44.32 28.15
C PRO A 516 8.39 -43.18 28.88
N PHE A 517 7.26 -42.67 28.40
CA PHE A 517 6.28 -42.00 29.27
C PHE A 517 4.85 -42.19 28.77
N ASP A 518 4.03 -42.80 29.61
CA ASP A 518 2.62 -43.11 29.37
C ASP A 518 1.66 -42.18 30.14
N SER A 519 0.52 -41.94 29.46
CA SER A 519 -0.84 -41.67 29.91
C SER A 519 -1.12 -40.52 30.89
N ASN A 520 -1.34 -39.33 30.34
CA ASN A 520 -2.70 -38.81 30.19
C ASN A 520 -2.68 -37.39 29.57
N THR A 521 -3.19 -37.28 28.34
CA THR A 521 -3.67 -36.03 27.69
C THR A 521 -2.65 -35.00 27.15
N GLN A 522 -1.48 -35.40 26.68
CA GLN A 522 -0.68 -34.54 25.78
C GLN A 522 -0.32 -35.30 24.50
N VAL A 523 -0.85 -34.84 23.37
CA VAL A 523 -0.46 -35.30 22.04
C VAL A 523 0.89 -34.66 21.71
N THR A 524 1.98 -35.40 21.96
CA THR A 524 3.36 -35.00 21.70
C THR A 524 3.71 -35.14 20.22
N PHE A 525 4.81 -34.50 19.81
CA PHE A 525 5.02 -33.86 18.51
C PHE A 525 6.00 -34.58 17.56
N LEU A 526 5.80 -34.37 16.26
CA LEU A 526 6.34 -35.14 15.13
C LEU A 526 7.67 -34.60 14.58
N LYS A 527 8.51 -35.51 14.05
CA LYS A 527 9.61 -35.24 13.11
C LYS A 527 9.32 -35.94 11.77
N VAL A 528 9.40 -35.22 10.65
CA VAL A 528 9.29 -35.73 9.27
C VAL A 528 10.69 -35.82 8.66
N ASN A 529 11.23 -36.99 8.36
CA ASN A 529 12.50 -37.08 7.63
C ASN A 529 12.25 -36.84 6.14
N ASP A 530 13.10 -36.04 5.50
CA ASP A 530 13.23 -36.01 4.04
C ASP A 530 14.18 -37.14 3.60
N ASP A 531 13.84 -37.73 2.45
CA ASP A 531 14.65 -38.63 1.61
C ASP A 531 14.92 -40.07 2.09
N GLU A 532 14.06 -40.99 1.64
CA GLU A 532 14.49 -42.36 1.30
C GLU A 532 15.47 -42.27 0.11
N ASN A 533 16.77 -42.18 0.41
CA ASN A 533 17.90 -42.74 -0.36
C ASN A 533 19.20 -42.06 0.07
N ASN A 534 19.82 -42.56 1.15
CA ASN A 534 21.26 -42.47 1.38
C ASN A 534 21.67 -43.52 2.41
N GLU A 535 21.59 -44.79 2.02
CA GLU A 535 22.45 -45.81 2.64
C GLU A 535 23.90 -45.47 2.26
N ASN A 536 24.66 -44.96 3.22
CA ASN A 536 26.11 -45.16 3.22
C ASN A 536 26.48 -45.84 4.53
N GLU A 537 26.72 -47.14 4.41
CA GLU A 537 27.51 -47.94 5.32
C GLU A 537 28.80 -47.18 5.67
N ASN A 538 28.98 -46.83 6.94
CA ASN A 538 30.26 -46.85 7.63
C ASN A 538 30.06 -46.39 9.08
N GLU A 539 29.73 -47.33 9.96
CA GLU A 539 30.44 -47.48 11.24
C GLU A 539 30.19 -48.89 11.79
N LYS A 540 31.19 -49.74 11.58
CA LYS A 540 31.27 -51.09 12.14
C LYS A 540 31.45 -51.02 13.66
N PHE A 541 30.64 -51.82 14.34
CA PHE A 541 31.00 -52.73 15.45
C PHE A 541 31.79 -52.17 16.64
N VAL A 542 31.13 -52.18 17.80
CA VAL A 542 31.69 -52.85 18.98
C VAL A 542 30.63 -53.80 19.54
N GLU A 543 31.00 -55.07 19.63
CA GLU A 543 30.19 -56.20 20.06
C GLU A 543 29.60 -56.04 21.46
N LEU A 544 28.33 -56.42 21.57
CA LEU A 544 27.75 -56.92 22.82
C LEU A 544 28.56 -58.12 23.31
N SER A 545 29.04 -58.04 24.55
CA SER A 545 29.37 -59.26 25.31
C SER A 545 28.68 -59.26 26.68
N SER A 546 27.89 -60.32 26.85
CA SER A 546 27.65 -61.12 28.06
C SER A 546 26.91 -60.53 29.27
N ASN A 547 25.71 -61.09 29.46
CA ASN A 547 25.25 -61.80 30.67
C ASN A 547 25.23 -61.08 32.03
N ILE A 548 23.99 -60.77 32.45
CA ILE A 548 23.29 -61.41 33.58
C ILE A 548 24.11 -61.70 34.85
N ASN A 549 23.78 -60.96 35.91
CA ASN A 549 23.53 -61.35 37.31
C ASN A 549 24.29 -60.57 38.39
N ASN A 550 23.50 -60.23 39.41
CA ASN A 550 23.80 -60.17 40.83
C ASN A 550 24.28 -58.85 41.49
N THR A 551 23.45 -58.49 42.47
CA THR A 551 23.77 -58.12 43.86
C THR A 551 23.95 -56.64 44.27
N ARG A 552 22.93 -56.19 45.01
CA ARG A 552 22.94 -55.63 46.38
C ARG A 552 23.63 -54.28 46.64
N PHE A 553 22.79 -53.37 47.19
CA PHE A 553 23.04 -52.37 48.25
C PHE A 553 24.16 -51.33 47.97
N ASN A 554 24.07 -50.05 48.31
CA ASN A 554 23.29 -49.34 49.31
C ASN A 554 23.35 -47.84 48.96
N LEU A 555 22.38 -47.08 49.46
CA LEU A 555 22.25 -45.63 49.33
C LEU A 555 23.53 -44.84 49.68
N SER A 556 23.89 -43.91 48.82
CA SER A 556 24.51 -42.64 49.23
C SER A 556 23.89 -41.52 48.38
N GLU A 557 23.26 -40.57 49.06
CA GLU A 557 22.74 -39.32 48.52
C GLU A 557 23.80 -38.63 47.65
N ASN A 558 23.54 -38.60 46.34
CA ASN A 558 24.03 -37.63 45.36
C ASN A 558 23.35 -38.02 44.04
N ASP A 559 22.08 -37.64 43.91
CA ASP A 559 21.37 -37.77 42.63
C ASP A 559 22.09 -36.88 41.61
N PHE A 560 22.66 -37.56 40.61
CA PHE A 560 23.06 -36.98 39.34
C PHE A 560 21.84 -36.30 38.72
N ILE A 561 21.81 -34.97 38.77
CA ILE A 561 20.91 -34.17 37.94
C ILE A 561 21.32 -34.43 36.48
N GLN A 562 20.43 -35.07 35.73
CA GLN A 562 20.56 -35.20 34.29
C GLN A 562 20.47 -33.80 33.68
N GLU A 563 21.54 -33.33 33.03
CA GLU A 563 21.55 -32.05 32.32
C GLU A 563 20.39 -32.00 31.31
N GLY A 564 19.46 -31.05 31.47
CA GLY A 564 18.43 -30.81 30.45
C GLY A 564 16.99 -30.56 30.92
N PHE A 565 16.68 -30.57 32.23
CA PHE A 565 15.31 -30.39 32.71
C PHE A 565 15.22 -29.47 33.93
N GLN A 566 14.24 -28.56 33.93
CA GLN A 566 13.81 -27.79 35.11
C GLN A 566 12.34 -28.03 35.42
N HIS A 567 12.01 -27.92 36.71
CA HIS A 567 10.64 -27.90 37.21
C HIS A 567 10.06 -26.48 37.11
N ASP A 568 8.84 -26.36 36.61
CA ASP A 568 8.05 -25.14 36.80
C ASP A 568 7.45 -25.07 38.22
N GLU A 569 6.80 -23.95 38.57
CA GLU A 569 6.14 -23.74 39.88
C GLU A 569 5.05 -24.78 40.20
N PHE A 570 4.68 -25.63 39.23
CA PHE A 570 3.71 -26.72 39.36
C PHE A 570 4.33 -28.12 39.25
N SER A 571 5.67 -28.22 39.34
CA SER A 571 6.43 -29.48 39.33
C SER A 571 6.32 -30.30 38.03
N GLN A 572 6.06 -29.65 36.88
CA GLN A 572 6.09 -30.32 35.57
C GLN A 572 7.50 -30.28 34.94
N TYR A 573 7.90 -31.37 34.28
CA TYR A 573 9.19 -31.48 33.61
C TYR A 573 9.19 -30.69 32.29
N THR A 574 10.08 -29.70 32.15
CA THR A 574 10.27 -28.96 30.88
C THR A 574 11.65 -29.27 30.29
N SER A 575 11.67 -29.74 29.03
CA SER A 575 12.91 -30.03 28.29
C SER A 575 13.61 -28.73 27.89
N THR A 576 14.88 -28.56 28.30
CA THR A 576 15.68 -27.36 28.01
C THR A 576 16.48 -27.46 26.70
N SER A 577 16.41 -28.59 25.99
CA SER A 577 17.07 -28.75 24.68
C SER A 577 16.04 -28.72 23.55
N PRO A 578 16.15 -27.80 22.57
CA PRO A 578 15.25 -27.78 21.43
C PRO A 578 15.51 -29.01 20.57
N VAL A 579 14.49 -29.86 20.43
CA VAL A 579 14.45 -30.89 19.38
C VAL A 579 14.59 -30.16 18.05
N SER A 580 15.67 -30.40 17.31
CA SER A 580 15.89 -29.82 15.99
C SER A 580 14.74 -30.24 15.07
N LEU A 581 13.88 -29.33 14.62
CA LEU A 581 12.81 -29.71 13.70
C LEU A 581 13.40 -30.19 12.37
N PRO A 582 12.75 -31.12 11.66
CA PRO A 582 13.14 -31.45 10.30
C PRO A 582 12.81 -30.31 9.35
N LYS A 583 13.56 -30.21 8.25
CA LYS A 583 13.41 -29.16 7.25
C LYS A 583 12.24 -29.43 6.29
N VAL A 584 11.00 -29.42 6.78
CA VAL A 584 9.83 -29.52 5.89
C VAL A 584 9.59 -28.18 5.19
N SER A 585 9.47 -28.19 3.86
CA SER A 585 9.05 -26.99 3.12
C SER A 585 7.70 -26.49 3.61
N THR A 586 7.59 -25.18 3.87
CA THR A 586 6.35 -24.55 4.32
C THR A 586 5.19 -24.76 3.36
N SER A 587 5.49 -24.77 2.06
CA SER A 587 4.52 -25.03 1.00
C SER A 587 3.89 -26.44 1.09
N ALA A 588 4.71 -27.46 1.35
CA ALA A 588 4.25 -28.85 1.50
C ALA A 588 3.46 -29.04 2.81
N LEU A 589 3.91 -28.42 3.91
CA LEU A 589 3.18 -28.43 5.16
C LEU A 589 1.78 -27.80 5.02
N PHE A 590 1.69 -26.65 4.35
CA PHE A 590 0.44 -25.94 4.11
C PHE A 590 -0.51 -26.74 3.21
N GLU A 591 -0.01 -27.40 2.18
CA GLU A 591 -0.77 -28.33 1.33
C GLU A 591 -1.33 -29.51 2.13
N ASN A 592 -0.51 -30.15 2.97
CA ASN A 592 -0.93 -31.29 3.79
C ASN A 592 -2.05 -30.90 4.77
N ILE A 593 -1.89 -29.76 5.45
CA ILE A 593 -2.92 -29.21 6.36
C ILE A 593 -4.22 -28.93 5.59
N THR A 594 -4.11 -28.34 4.40
CA THR A 594 -5.27 -28.01 3.55
C THR A 594 -5.99 -29.29 3.11
N THR A 595 -5.25 -30.29 2.64
CA THR A 595 -5.78 -31.58 2.17
C THR A 595 -6.55 -32.31 3.27
N LEU A 596 -5.96 -32.45 4.46
CA LEU A 596 -6.62 -33.05 5.63
C LEU A 596 -7.87 -32.27 6.05
N THR A 597 -7.81 -30.93 5.99
CA THR A 597 -8.95 -30.08 6.36
C THR A 597 -10.11 -30.22 5.39
N LEU A 598 -9.83 -30.26 4.07
CA LEU A 598 -10.85 -30.50 3.05
C LEU A 598 -11.42 -31.92 3.15
N ALA A 599 -10.59 -32.93 3.41
CA ALA A 599 -11.06 -34.30 3.63
C ALA A 599 -12.03 -34.38 4.81
N HIS A 600 -11.72 -33.70 5.93
CA HIS A 600 -12.67 -33.55 7.03
C HIS A 600 -13.96 -32.86 6.59
N PHE A 601 -13.85 -31.74 5.86
CA PHE A 601 -15.00 -30.97 5.41
C PHE A 601 -15.96 -31.82 4.56
N PHE A 602 -15.46 -32.64 3.64
CA PHE A 602 -16.31 -33.50 2.80
C PHE A 602 -16.79 -34.78 3.51
N SER A 603 -15.88 -35.54 4.13
CA SER A 603 -16.21 -36.84 4.74
C SER A 603 -16.95 -36.73 6.08
N GLY A 604 -16.72 -35.64 6.83
CA GLY A 604 -17.15 -35.52 8.21
C GLY A 604 -16.30 -36.30 9.22
N ASP A 605 -15.25 -37.01 8.79
CA ASP A 605 -14.35 -37.73 9.70
C ASP A 605 -13.50 -36.73 10.50
N SER A 606 -13.66 -36.74 11.82
CA SER A 606 -12.93 -35.87 12.74
C SER A 606 -11.42 -36.15 12.76
N ASN A 607 -10.99 -37.37 12.43
CA ASN A 607 -9.57 -37.76 12.47
C ASN A 607 -8.71 -36.87 11.58
N TYR A 608 -9.17 -36.54 10.36
CA TYR A 608 -8.43 -35.67 9.46
C TYR A 608 -8.27 -34.26 10.03
N SER A 609 -9.33 -33.70 10.63
CA SER A 609 -9.23 -32.38 11.27
C SER A 609 -8.27 -32.39 12.46
N LEU A 610 -8.28 -33.46 13.26
CA LEU A 610 -7.39 -33.62 14.40
C LEU A 610 -5.93 -33.68 13.94
N TRP A 611 -5.64 -34.44 12.89
CA TRP A 611 -4.31 -34.48 12.29
C TRP A 611 -3.87 -33.12 11.74
N ALA A 612 -4.74 -32.42 11.01
CA ALA A 612 -4.44 -31.08 10.51
C ALA A 612 -4.13 -30.09 11.64
N ALA A 613 -4.95 -30.10 12.70
CA ALA A 613 -4.74 -29.26 13.88
C ALA A 613 -3.45 -29.65 14.63
N ASN A 614 -3.10 -30.94 14.68
CA ASN A 614 -1.85 -31.40 15.29
C ASN A 614 -0.62 -30.94 14.50
N LEU A 615 -0.67 -30.96 13.15
CA LEU A 615 0.40 -30.38 12.33
C LEU A 615 0.57 -28.88 12.62
N ILE A 616 -0.53 -28.13 12.70
CA ILE A 616 -0.50 -26.71 13.10
C ILE A 616 0.13 -26.54 14.49
N ARG A 617 -0.31 -27.31 15.49
CA ARG A 617 0.23 -27.25 16.86
C ARG A 617 1.73 -27.56 16.90
N THR A 618 2.14 -28.56 16.13
CA THR A 618 3.52 -29.03 16.08
C THR A 618 4.45 -27.98 15.50
N PHE A 619 4.16 -27.60 14.26
CA PHE A 619 5.11 -26.85 13.43
C PHE A 619 4.92 -25.34 13.58
N ILE A 620 3.68 -24.87 13.77
CA ILE A 620 3.36 -23.45 13.72
C ILE A 620 3.19 -22.87 15.13
N LEU A 621 2.41 -23.51 16.01
CA LEU A 621 2.01 -22.91 17.30
C LEU A 621 2.86 -23.29 18.51
N SER A 622 3.64 -24.37 18.44
CA SER A 622 4.56 -24.71 19.54
C SER A 622 5.42 -23.48 19.85
N SER A 623 5.67 -23.15 21.11
CA SER A 623 6.25 -21.84 21.49
C SER A 623 7.34 -21.95 22.56
N TYR A 624 8.21 -20.94 22.63
CA TYR A 624 9.11 -20.71 23.76
C TYR A 624 8.59 -19.57 24.66
N GLY A 625 8.76 -19.72 25.97
CA GLY A 625 8.51 -18.64 26.94
C GLY A 625 9.64 -17.61 26.90
N VAL A 626 9.28 -16.32 26.90
CA VAL A 626 10.25 -15.22 27.10
C VAL A 626 10.46 -15.08 28.61
N SER A 627 11.64 -15.42 29.12
CA SER A 627 11.97 -15.27 30.55
C SER A 627 12.10 -13.78 30.91
N ASP A 628 11.73 -13.42 32.15
CA ASP A 628 11.60 -12.05 32.68
C ASP A 628 12.90 -11.20 32.72
N GLN A 629 13.98 -11.63 32.07
CA GLN A 629 15.24 -10.87 31.95
C GLN A 629 15.73 -10.70 30.51
N ASP A 630 15.14 -11.42 29.54
CA ASP A 630 15.32 -11.10 28.14
C ASP A 630 14.33 -9.98 27.81
N GLU A 631 14.68 -8.73 28.14
CA GLU A 631 14.26 -7.63 27.29
C GLU A 631 14.77 -8.00 25.89
N LEU A 632 13.94 -8.72 25.12
CA LEU A 632 13.95 -8.61 23.67
C LEU A 632 13.83 -7.10 23.47
N THR A 633 14.97 -6.47 23.25
CA THR A 633 15.04 -5.29 22.44
C THR A 633 14.34 -5.72 21.16
N VAL A 634 13.03 -5.53 21.09
CA VAL A 634 12.40 -4.95 19.90
C VAL A 634 13.45 -3.96 19.47
N THR A 635 14.17 -4.25 18.39
CA THR A 635 15.17 -3.36 17.82
C THR A 635 14.57 -1.99 17.97
N SER A 636 15.07 -1.24 18.95
CA SER A 636 14.41 -0.01 19.39
C SER A 636 14.55 0.85 18.18
N TYR A 637 13.46 0.97 17.42
CA TYR A 637 13.46 1.45 16.04
C TYR A 637 14.45 2.58 15.96
N SER A 638 15.57 2.34 15.27
CA SER A 638 16.50 3.42 15.05
C SER A 638 15.71 4.36 14.14
N TYR A 639 15.26 5.48 14.69
CA TYR A 639 14.38 6.44 14.02
C TYR A 639 14.94 6.93 12.66
N ASP A 640 16.22 6.61 12.39
CA ASP A 640 16.97 6.97 11.21
C ASP A 640 17.00 5.91 10.08
N PHE A 641 16.88 4.59 10.33
CA PHE A 641 17.01 3.58 9.25
C PHE A 641 15.68 2.99 8.74
N ASP A 642 14.72 2.67 9.63
CA ASP A 642 13.39 2.10 9.28
C ASP A 642 12.44 3.11 8.58
N ALA A 643 12.93 4.33 8.54
CA ALA A 643 12.38 5.54 8.02
C ALA A 643 12.47 5.68 6.49
N ILE A 644 13.42 4.99 5.88
CA ILE A 644 13.83 5.14 4.47
C ILE A 644 13.12 4.07 3.61
N SER A 645 12.76 2.93 4.21
CA SER A 645 12.20 1.75 3.56
C SER A 645 10.68 1.70 3.49
N ASP A 646 9.94 2.62 4.12
CA ASP A 646 8.48 2.64 4.06
C ASP A 646 8.03 2.93 2.61
N GLU A 647 7.68 1.90 1.84
CA GLU A 647 7.09 2.03 0.49
C GLU A 647 5.60 2.41 0.54
N GLY A 648 5.19 3.09 1.61
CA GLY A 648 3.81 3.45 1.91
C GLY A 648 3.03 2.30 2.55
N TYR A 649 3.71 1.35 3.18
CA TYR A 649 3.17 0.21 3.91
C TYR A 649 3.45 0.30 5.43
N GLY A 650 4.06 1.40 5.92
CA GLY A 650 4.34 1.61 7.33
C GLY A 650 3.07 1.80 8.16
N PHE A 651 3.00 1.11 9.31
CA PHE A 651 1.87 1.14 10.25
C PHE A 651 2.32 1.58 11.66
N PRO A 652 1.63 2.54 12.30
CA PRO A 652 1.85 2.88 13.72
C PRO A 652 1.27 1.88 14.73
N HIS A 653 0.63 0.80 14.28
CA HIS A 653 -0.25 -0.01 15.14
C HIS A 653 -0.06 -1.53 15.07
N LEU A 654 1.08 -2.03 14.58
CA LEU A 654 1.49 -3.43 14.80
C LEU A 654 1.99 -3.62 16.25
N ASN A 655 1.19 -3.22 17.24
CA ASN A 655 1.57 -3.30 18.66
C ASN A 655 0.68 -4.30 19.39
N LYS A 656 0.99 -5.58 19.20
CA LYS A 656 1.00 -6.56 20.29
C LYS A 656 2.19 -7.48 20.07
N ILE A 657 3.31 -7.18 20.73
CA ILE A 657 4.40 -8.14 20.88
C ILE A 657 3.83 -9.31 21.69
N PRO A 658 3.75 -10.52 21.14
CA PRO A 658 3.29 -11.66 21.91
C PRO A 658 4.36 -11.99 22.96
N ARG A 659 3.95 -12.23 24.22
CA ARG A 659 4.86 -12.70 25.29
C ARG A 659 5.43 -14.10 25.03
N MET A 660 4.98 -14.77 23.97
CA MET A 660 5.39 -16.11 23.55
C MET A 660 5.77 -16.07 22.06
N ILE A 661 6.88 -16.69 21.70
CA ILE A 661 7.36 -16.75 20.32
C ILE A 661 7.14 -18.17 19.80
N PRO A 662 6.44 -18.37 18.67
CA PRO A 662 6.33 -19.69 18.09
C PRO A 662 7.69 -20.23 17.67
N LYS A 663 7.95 -21.52 17.90
CA LYS A 663 9.18 -22.26 17.57
C LYS A 663 9.51 -22.20 16.08
N PHE A 664 8.48 -22.02 15.26
CA PHE A 664 8.61 -21.77 13.83
C PHE A 664 9.54 -20.59 13.50
N PHE A 665 9.67 -19.62 14.41
CA PHE A 665 10.70 -18.60 14.37
C PHE A 665 11.82 -18.97 15.34
N GLU A 666 12.97 -19.39 14.82
CA GLU A 666 14.10 -19.82 15.66
C GLU A 666 14.89 -18.63 16.20
N LYS A 667 15.40 -18.72 17.43
CA LYS A 667 16.48 -17.82 17.87
C LYS A 667 17.76 -18.23 17.11
N PRO A 668 18.49 -17.30 16.49
CA PRO A 668 19.74 -17.61 15.79
C PRO A 668 20.72 -18.20 16.79
N LYS A 669 21.48 -19.21 16.34
CA LYS A 669 22.57 -19.77 17.13
C LYS A 669 23.59 -18.66 17.39
N LYS A 670 23.90 -18.41 18.66
CA LYS A 670 25.00 -17.50 19.07
C LYS A 670 26.29 -17.94 18.38
N LYS A 671 26.72 -17.22 17.35
CA LYS A 671 28.12 -17.23 16.91
C LYS A 671 28.83 -16.14 17.70
N ASN A 672 29.81 -16.53 18.52
CA ASN A 672 30.80 -15.66 19.17
C ASN A 672 30.27 -14.46 19.96
N ASN A 673 29.98 -14.61 21.27
CA ASN A 673 29.83 -13.54 22.29
C ASN A 673 29.07 -12.24 21.92
N GLU A 674 28.32 -12.19 20.82
CA GLU A 674 27.47 -11.07 20.45
C GLU A 674 26.03 -11.30 20.96
N PRO A 675 25.33 -10.23 21.36
CA PRO A 675 23.93 -10.32 21.77
C PRO A 675 23.07 -10.68 20.57
N SER A 676 22.75 -11.97 20.40
CA SER A 676 21.86 -12.45 19.35
C SER A 676 20.39 -12.31 19.78
N SER A 677 19.80 -11.13 19.61
CA SER A 677 18.38 -10.86 19.90
C SER A 677 17.44 -10.98 18.69
N VAL A 678 17.96 -11.17 17.47
CA VAL A 678 17.19 -11.13 16.21
C VAL A 678 16.59 -12.50 15.90
N LEU A 679 15.27 -12.64 15.78
CA LEU A 679 14.63 -13.91 15.38
C LEU A 679 14.91 -14.27 13.91
N SER A 680 15.07 -15.57 13.60
CA SER A 680 15.24 -16.08 12.24
C SER A 680 13.88 -16.37 11.60
N PHE A 681 13.64 -15.75 10.44
CA PHE A 681 12.46 -15.96 9.60
C PHE A 681 12.73 -17.09 8.58
N PRO A 682 11.85 -18.12 8.46
CA PRO A 682 12.02 -19.17 7.46
C PRO A 682 12.02 -18.60 6.04
N TYR A 683 13.09 -18.82 5.30
CA TYR A 683 13.31 -18.16 4.01
C TYR A 683 12.31 -18.60 2.93
N ASP A 684 11.85 -19.85 2.97
CA ASP A 684 10.89 -20.43 2.02
C ASP A 684 9.47 -19.85 2.15
N LEU A 685 9.12 -19.18 3.26
CA LEU A 685 7.87 -18.43 3.38
C LEU A 685 7.77 -17.26 2.41
N VAL A 686 8.89 -16.66 2.00
CA VAL A 686 8.87 -15.56 1.01
C VAL A 686 8.37 -16.07 -0.34
N GLU A 687 8.44 -17.37 -0.59
CA GLU A 687 8.05 -18.03 -1.84
C GLU A 687 6.77 -18.86 -1.71
N THR A 688 6.18 -18.90 -0.52
CA THR A 688 5.00 -19.74 -0.24
C THR A 688 3.71 -18.94 -0.43
N ASP A 689 2.75 -19.49 -1.16
CA ASP A 689 1.36 -18.99 -1.17
C ASP A 689 0.64 -19.36 0.14
N PRO A 690 0.17 -18.38 0.94
CA PRO A 690 -0.59 -18.65 2.16
C PRO A 690 -2.08 -18.93 1.92
N SER A 691 -2.63 -18.58 0.76
CA SER A 691 -4.06 -18.33 0.58
C SER A 691 -4.93 -19.54 0.93
N HIS A 692 -4.56 -20.73 0.45
CA HIS A 692 -5.28 -21.98 0.72
C HIS A 692 -5.15 -22.44 2.18
N PHE A 693 -3.97 -22.26 2.79
CA PHE A 693 -3.72 -22.63 4.17
C PHE A 693 -4.50 -21.77 5.16
N LEU A 694 -4.61 -20.47 4.90
CA LEU A 694 -5.38 -19.55 5.76
C LEU A 694 -6.87 -19.89 5.76
N ASP A 695 -7.41 -20.35 4.62
CA ASP A 695 -8.78 -20.86 4.57
C ASP A 695 -8.94 -22.21 5.27
N ALA A 696 -7.96 -23.11 5.19
CA ALA A 696 -7.94 -24.32 6.00
C ALA A 696 -7.99 -24.00 7.50
N CYS A 697 -7.23 -22.99 7.95
CA CYS A 697 -7.28 -22.52 9.33
C CYS A 697 -8.66 -21.99 9.73
N ARG A 698 -9.33 -21.21 8.85
CA ARG A 698 -10.71 -20.74 9.07
C ARG A 698 -11.69 -21.90 9.16
N LEU A 699 -11.57 -22.91 8.29
CA LEU A 699 -12.42 -24.11 8.33
C LEU A 699 -12.24 -24.90 9.63
N LEU A 700 -10.99 -25.14 10.06
CA LEU A 700 -10.69 -25.84 11.32
C LEU A 700 -11.16 -25.06 12.56
N TYR A 701 -11.15 -23.73 12.51
CA TYR A 701 -11.73 -22.89 13.55
C TYR A 701 -13.26 -22.99 13.57
N LYS A 702 -13.91 -22.93 12.39
CA LYS A 702 -15.36 -23.10 12.25
C LYS A 702 -15.84 -24.49 12.69
N SER A 703 -15.05 -25.55 12.47
CA SER A 703 -15.32 -26.91 12.94
C SER A 703 -15.03 -27.11 14.44
N LYS A 704 -14.50 -26.09 15.13
CA LYS A 704 -14.08 -26.13 16.55
C LYS A 704 -12.95 -27.13 16.84
N THR A 705 -12.21 -27.54 15.82
CA THR A 705 -11.03 -28.39 15.99
C THR A 705 -9.83 -27.58 16.49
N LEU A 706 -9.71 -26.34 16.02
CA LEU A 706 -8.85 -25.32 16.63
C LEU A 706 -9.65 -24.53 17.66
N THR A 707 -9.06 -24.35 18.84
CA THR A 707 -9.60 -23.49 19.88
C THR A 707 -9.48 -22.02 19.47
N HIS A 708 -10.26 -21.14 20.12
CA HIS A 708 -10.13 -19.71 19.89
C HIS A 708 -8.73 -19.20 20.24
N LYS A 709 -8.09 -19.72 21.30
CA LYS A 709 -6.72 -19.37 21.67
C LYS A 709 -5.74 -19.69 20.53
N GLU A 710 -5.79 -20.92 20.02
CA GLU A 710 -4.93 -21.36 18.91
C GLU A 710 -5.16 -20.54 17.64
N TYR A 711 -6.41 -20.19 17.33
CA TYR A 711 -6.73 -19.34 16.19
C TYR A 711 -6.16 -17.92 16.33
N ILE A 712 -6.22 -17.34 17.53
CA ILE A 712 -5.56 -16.04 17.81
C ILE A 712 -4.03 -16.15 17.70
N GLU A 713 -3.43 -17.26 18.14
CA GLU A 713 -1.98 -17.49 17.97
C GLU A 713 -1.60 -17.66 16.48
N LEU A 714 -2.46 -18.29 15.66
CA LEU A 714 -2.30 -18.32 14.20
C LEU A 714 -2.38 -16.92 13.57
N GLN A 715 -3.30 -16.07 14.03
CA GLN A 715 -3.35 -14.67 13.58
C GLN A 715 -2.07 -13.91 13.97
N GLN A 716 -1.48 -14.20 15.13
CA GLN A 716 -0.19 -13.62 15.52
C GLN A 716 0.95 -14.13 14.63
N PHE A 717 0.96 -15.42 14.30
CA PHE A 717 1.91 -15.98 13.33
C PHE A 717 1.80 -15.26 11.97
N ALA A 718 0.58 -15.15 11.42
CA ALA A 718 0.34 -14.44 10.17
C ALA A 718 0.73 -12.95 10.25
N SER A 719 0.50 -12.29 11.39
CA SER A 719 0.90 -10.90 11.61
C SER A 719 2.42 -10.72 11.57
N ARG A 720 3.19 -11.65 12.12
CA ARG A 720 4.66 -11.60 12.07
C ARG A 720 5.19 -11.86 10.67
N TRP A 721 4.57 -12.77 9.94
CA TRP A 721 4.90 -12.99 8.53
C TRP A 721 4.62 -11.73 7.70
N LEU A 722 3.45 -11.13 7.88
CA LEU A 722 3.08 -9.89 7.22
C LEU A 722 4.05 -8.75 7.54
N GLU A 723 4.42 -8.60 8.81
CA GLU A 723 5.40 -7.60 9.26
C GLU A 723 6.77 -7.82 8.60
N TYR A 724 7.23 -9.07 8.51
CA TYR A 724 8.49 -9.40 7.82
C TYR A 724 8.44 -9.03 6.34
N LEU A 725 7.37 -9.38 5.62
CA LEU A 725 7.22 -9.05 4.20
C LEU A 725 7.24 -7.54 3.94
N ILE A 726 6.70 -6.74 4.85
CA ILE A 726 6.55 -5.30 4.65
C ILE A 726 7.81 -4.52 5.04
N ASN A 727 8.54 -4.99 6.05
CA ASN A 727 9.64 -4.23 6.66
C ASN A 727 11.04 -4.79 6.38
N SER A 728 11.18 -6.07 6.03
CA SER A 728 12.51 -6.66 5.77
C SER A 728 13.07 -6.21 4.41
N PRO A 729 14.40 -6.06 4.27
CA PRO A 729 15.05 -5.79 2.99
C PRO A 729 14.66 -6.79 1.90
N GLU A 730 14.55 -8.08 2.26
CA GLU A 730 14.15 -9.17 1.37
C GLU A 730 12.70 -9.01 0.91
N GLY A 731 11.78 -8.70 1.83
CA GLY A 731 10.38 -8.43 1.53
C GLY A 731 10.19 -7.22 0.62
N ILE A 732 10.93 -6.13 0.88
CA ILE A 732 10.91 -4.92 0.05
C ILE A 732 11.50 -5.19 -1.34
N ALA A 733 12.58 -5.98 -1.44
CA ALA A 733 13.12 -6.39 -2.72
C ALA A 733 12.07 -7.20 -3.51
N ARG A 734 11.45 -8.19 -2.87
CA ARG A 734 10.40 -9.03 -3.47
C ARG A 734 9.20 -8.21 -3.94
N ALA A 735 8.72 -7.24 -3.16
CA ALA A 735 7.61 -6.35 -3.54
C ALA A 735 7.86 -5.61 -4.86
N ARG A 736 9.13 -5.29 -5.13
CA ARG A 736 9.57 -4.49 -6.28
C ARG A 736 9.85 -5.30 -7.52
N GLU A 737 9.93 -6.62 -7.40
CA GLU A 737 10.12 -7.50 -8.55
C GLU A 737 9.00 -7.26 -9.57
N PRO A 738 9.35 -7.00 -10.84
CA PRO A 738 8.37 -6.64 -11.85
C PRO A 738 7.70 -7.89 -12.46
N ASN A 739 8.15 -9.09 -12.13
CA ASN A 739 7.66 -10.38 -12.62
C ASN A 739 6.66 -11.03 -11.64
N HIS A 740 6.36 -12.32 -11.83
CA HIS A 740 5.47 -13.15 -11.00
C HIS A 740 5.81 -13.11 -9.50
N GLN A 741 7.07 -12.90 -9.14
CA GLN A 741 7.51 -12.82 -7.74
C GLN A 741 6.88 -11.63 -7.01
N GLY A 742 6.74 -10.48 -7.68
CA GLY A 742 6.01 -9.34 -7.15
C GLY A 742 4.50 -9.55 -7.10
N THR A 743 3.94 -10.35 -8.00
CA THR A 743 2.52 -10.76 -7.98
C THR A 743 2.24 -11.71 -6.81
N LEU A 744 3.15 -12.65 -6.53
CA LEU A 744 3.06 -13.54 -5.36
C LEU A 744 3.13 -12.73 -4.05
N TYR A 745 4.05 -11.77 -3.96
CA TYR A 745 4.13 -10.86 -2.81
C TYR A 745 2.79 -10.18 -2.53
N ASP A 746 2.18 -9.66 -3.58
CA ASP A 746 0.88 -9.00 -3.51
C ASP A 746 -0.24 -9.95 -3.04
N LEU A 747 -0.25 -11.21 -3.52
CA LEU A 747 -1.16 -12.26 -3.05
C LEU A 747 -0.93 -12.59 -1.56
N GLN A 748 0.32 -12.66 -1.12
CA GLN A 748 0.69 -12.92 0.28
C GLN A 748 0.18 -11.80 1.18
N VAL A 749 0.53 -10.55 0.90
CA VAL A 749 0.13 -9.39 1.73
C VAL A 749 -1.39 -9.24 1.75
N LEU A 750 -2.07 -9.44 0.62
CA LEU A 750 -3.53 -9.39 0.54
C LEU A 750 -4.19 -10.48 1.40
N SER A 751 -3.73 -11.73 1.29
CA SER A 751 -4.31 -12.86 2.02
C SER A 751 -4.04 -12.77 3.53
N LEU A 752 -2.82 -12.41 3.92
CA LEU A 752 -2.41 -12.25 5.30
C LEU A 752 -3.15 -11.08 5.97
N SER A 753 -3.23 -9.92 5.33
CA SER A 753 -3.95 -8.76 5.88
C SER A 753 -5.44 -9.04 6.09
N GLY A 754 -6.08 -9.78 5.18
CA GLY A 754 -7.45 -10.26 5.35
C GLY A 754 -7.62 -11.19 6.56
N PHE A 755 -6.64 -12.07 6.80
CA PHE A 755 -6.66 -13.03 7.92
C PHE A 755 -6.35 -12.39 9.28
N THR A 756 -5.44 -11.41 9.32
CA THR A 756 -5.08 -10.66 10.52
C THR A 756 -6.06 -9.53 10.86
N ASN A 757 -7.12 -9.37 10.06
CA ASN A 757 -8.14 -8.32 10.20
C ASN A 757 -7.59 -6.88 10.00
N ASP A 758 -6.51 -6.73 9.25
CA ASP A 758 -5.99 -5.43 8.81
C ASP A 758 -6.66 -4.98 7.51
N VAL A 759 -7.91 -4.52 7.64
CA VAL A 759 -8.75 -4.07 6.51
C VAL A 759 -8.13 -2.89 5.76
N ARG A 760 -7.41 -2.00 6.46
CA ARG A 760 -6.81 -0.83 5.81
C ARG A 760 -5.68 -1.24 4.89
N LEU A 761 -4.81 -2.15 5.33
CA LEU A 761 -3.77 -2.70 4.48
C LEU A 761 -4.37 -3.49 3.32
N TYR A 762 -5.36 -4.35 3.59
CA TYR A 762 -6.08 -5.09 2.57
C TYR A 762 -6.62 -4.17 1.46
N LEU A 763 -7.30 -3.09 1.85
CA LEU A 763 -7.84 -2.10 0.91
C LEU A 763 -6.72 -1.37 0.17
N ARG A 764 -5.62 -1.00 0.84
CA ARG A 764 -4.48 -0.32 0.19
C ARG A 764 -3.85 -1.20 -0.89
N ILE A 765 -3.59 -2.47 -0.61
CA ILE A 765 -3.05 -3.42 -1.57
C ILE A 765 -4.05 -3.64 -2.71
N SER A 766 -5.29 -4.04 -2.40
CA SER A 766 -6.32 -4.29 -3.42
C SER A 766 -6.53 -3.11 -4.39
N ASN A 767 -6.35 -1.88 -3.91
CA ASN A 767 -6.34 -0.69 -4.75
C ASN A 767 -5.08 -0.59 -5.63
N ARG A 768 -3.88 -0.72 -5.04
CA ARG A 768 -2.57 -0.51 -5.69
C ARG A 768 -2.22 -1.56 -6.74
N LEU A 769 -2.72 -2.80 -6.63
CA LEU A 769 -2.51 -3.88 -7.61
C LEU A 769 -2.75 -3.43 -9.05
N ARG A 770 -3.74 -2.54 -9.24
CA ARG A 770 -4.10 -1.96 -10.54
C ARG A 770 -2.92 -1.28 -11.25
N MET A 771 -1.99 -0.70 -10.49
CA MET A 771 -0.78 -0.08 -11.02
C MET A 771 0.19 -1.10 -11.64
N ARG A 772 0.24 -2.32 -11.07
CA ARG A 772 1.13 -3.40 -11.53
C ARG A 772 0.66 -3.99 -12.85
N ILE A 773 -0.65 -4.08 -13.10
CA ILE A 773 -1.21 -4.52 -14.40
C ILE A 773 -0.61 -3.70 -15.56
N GLY A 774 -0.54 -2.37 -15.41
CA GLY A 774 0.04 -1.48 -16.43
C GLY A 774 1.56 -1.61 -16.61
N LYS A 775 2.27 -2.24 -15.67
CA LYS A 775 3.71 -2.52 -15.73
C LYS A 775 3.98 -3.93 -16.25
N GLN A 776 3.24 -4.95 -15.83
CA GLN A 776 3.53 -6.34 -16.19
C GLN A 776 3.11 -6.71 -17.61
N PHE A 777 2.10 -6.05 -18.16
CA PHE A 777 1.51 -6.40 -19.45
C PHE A 777 1.63 -5.28 -20.47
N TYR A 778 1.92 -5.65 -21.73
CA TYR A 778 2.11 -4.70 -22.84
C TYR A 778 1.40 -5.17 -24.11
N ILE A 779 0.84 -4.21 -24.84
CA ILE A 779 0.35 -4.42 -26.20
C ILE A 779 1.54 -4.28 -27.16
N SER A 780 1.84 -5.32 -27.93
CA SER A 780 2.85 -5.21 -28.99
C SER A 780 2.29 -4.35 -30.13
N ASN A 781 2.98 -3.25 -30.46
CA ASN A 781 2.66 -2.39 -31.61
C ASN A 781 3.29 -2.93 -32.90
N ASP A 782 3.35 -4.24 -33.07
CA ASP A 782 3.88 -4.81 -34.30
C ASP A 782 2.80 -4.68 -35.38
N ALA A 783 3.03 -3.79 -36.35
CA ALA A 783 2.09 -3.49 -37.43
C ALA A 783 1.74 -4.71 -38.30
N SER A 784 2.52 -5.79 -38.15
CA SER A 784 2.37 -7.06 -38.87
C SER A 784 1.48 -8.10 -38.19
N SER A 785 1.14 -7.92 -36.90
CA SER A 785 0.27 -8.84 -36.14
C SER A 785 -1.05 -8.14 -35.79
N LEU A 786 -2.06 -8.29 -36.65
CA LEU A 786 -3.44 -8.17 -36.22
C LEU A 786 -3.94 -9.56 -35.79
N PRO A 787 -4.57 -9.70 -34.60
CA PRO A 787 -4.73 -8.67 -33.56
C PRO A 787 -3.44 -8.39 -32.77
N SER A 788 -3.36 -7.21 -32.15
CA SER A 788 -2.24 -6.76 -31.31
C SER A 788 -2.04 -7.73 -30.13
N LYS A 789 -0.90 -8.42 -30.10
CA LYS A 789 -0.60 -9.46 -29.11
C LYS A 789 -0.23 -8.85 -27.75
N ILE A 790 -0.68 -9.47 -26.67
CA ILE A 790 -0.31 -9.08 -25.30
C ILE A 790 0.92 -9.87 -24.87
N SER A 791 1.92 -9.20 -24.31
CA SER A 791 3.18 -9.82 -23.85
C SER A 791 3.45 -9.57 -22.36
N GLN A 792 4.19 -10.49 -21.74
CA GLN A 792 4.71 -10.42 -20.36
C GLN A 792 6.25 -10.30 -20.38
N PRO A 793 6.82 -9.10 -20.65
CA PRO A 793 8.25 -8.96 -20.89
C PRO A 793 9.11 -9.22 -19.65
N TYR A 794 8.58 -8.99 -18.45
CA TYR A 794 9.35 -9.23 -17.22
C TYR A 794 9.53 -10.72 -16.91
N GLU A 795 8.56 -11.58 -17.27
CA GLU A 795 8.76 -13.03 -17.24
C GLU A 795 9.81 -13.46 -18.27
N THR A 796 9.76 -12.85 -19.45
CA THR A 796 10.72 -13.11 -20.53
C THR A 796 12.16 -12.75 -20.11
N ILE A 797 12.34 -11.64 -19.39
CA ILE A 797 13.64 -11.22 -18.82
C ILE A 797 14.07 -12.19 -17.73
N TYR A 798 13.17 -12.52 -16.80
CA TYR A 798 13.46 -13.45 -15.71
C TYR A 798 13.96 -14.80 -16.22
N VAL A 799 13.27 -15.38 -17.20
CA VAL A 799 13.67 -16.66 -17.84
C VAL A 799 15.04 -16.53 -18.50
N LYS A 800 15.29 -15.42 -19.19
CA LYS A 800 16.59 -15.19 -19.84
C LYS A 800 17.72 -15.13 -18.81
N ASP A 801 17.52 -14.39 -17.72
CA ASP A 801 18.52 -14.26 -16.65
C ASP A 801 18.80 -15.61 -15.99
N GLN A 802 17.75 -16.41 -15.72
CA GLN A 802 17.89 -17.79 -15.24
C GLN A 802 18.72 -18.65 -16.21
N LEU A 803 18.37 -18.70 -17.50
CA LEU A 803 19.10 -19.47 -18.52
C LEU A 803 20.55 -19.00 -18.72
N GLU A 804 20.84 -17.71 -18.55
CA GLU A 804 22.20 -17.18 -18.63
C GLU A 804 23.09 -17.63 -17.47
N GLU A 805 22.52 -17.90 -16.29
CA GLU A 805 23.24 -18.53 -15.17
C GLU A 805 23.55 -20.01 -15.46
N PHE A 806 22.73 -20.68 -16.28
CA PHE A 806 22.89 -22.09 -16.68
C PHE A 806 23.91 -22.35 -17.83
N LYS A 807 24.84 -21.43 -18.12
CA LYS A 807 25.81 -21.45 -19.26
C LYS A 807 26.86 -22.60 -19.26
N GLY A 808 26.48 -23.83 -18.90
CA GLY A 808 27.16 -25.08 -19.24
C GLY A 808 26.53 -25.84 -20.43
N TYR A 809 25.33 -25.49 -20.89
CA TYR A 809 24.57 -26.27 -21.88
C TYR A 809 24.85 -25.84 -23.33
N LYS A 810 25.56 -26.67 -24.10
CA LYS A 810 25.94 -26.43 -25.52
C LYS A 810 24.93 -27.08 -26.49
N GLY A 811 23.90 -26.34 -26.90
CA GLY A 811 23.01 -26.76 -28.00
C GLY A 811 22.08 -25.64 -28.46
N TYR A 812 22.37 -25.00 -29.61
CA TYR A 812 21.70 -23.76 -30.05
C TYR A 812 20.20 -23.92 -30.34
N ASP A 813 19.75 -25.08 -30.84
CA ASP A 813 18.33 -25.33 -31.17
C ASP A 813 17.49 -25.80 -29.96
N ASN A 814 18.06 -26.64 -29.08
CA ASN A 814 17.38 -27.05 -27.83
C ASN A 814 17.20 -25.86 -26.88
N ASN A 815 18.12 -24.89 -26.89
CA ASN A 815 18.03 -23.69 -26.07
C ASN A 815 16.80 -22.82 -26.41
N LEU A 816 16.28 -22.85 -27.64
CA LEU A 816 15.11 -22.04 -28.03
C LEU A 816 13.79 -22.65 -27.58
N LEU A 817 13.62 -23.98 -27.70
CA LEU A 817 12.41 -24.67 -27.24
C LEU A 817 12.28 -24.58 -25.71
N ILE A 818 13.37 -24.85 -24.99
CA ILE A 818 13.43 -24.77 -23.53
C ILE A 818 13.13 -23.35 -23.06
N TYR A 819 13.66 -22.34 -23.76
CA TYR A 819 13.37 -20.94 -23.49
C TYR A 819 11.88 -20.60 -23.65
N GLU A 820 11.24 -21.01 -24.74
CA GLU A 820 9.81 -20.76 -24.93
C GLU A 820 8.96 -21.54 -23.91
N ASN A 821 9.40 -22.73 -23.48
CA ASN A 821 8.75 -23.52 -22.45
C ASN A 821 8.80 -22.88 -21.07
N GLU A 822 9.98 -22.42 -20.63
CA GLU A 822 10.14 -21.69 -19.36
C GLU A 822 9.38 -20.35 -19.39
N LYS A 823 9.39 -19.65 -20.52
CA LYS A 823 8.62 -18.43 -20.71
C LYS A 823 7.12 -18.67 -20.57
N PHE A 824 6.59 -19.76 -21.12
CA PHE A 824 5.20 -20.16 -20.91
C PHE A 824 4.94 -20.47 -19.43
N LYS A 825 5.79 -21.27 -18.77
CA LYS A 825 5.67 -21.63 -17.35
C LYS A 825 5.49 -20.41 -16.46
N TYR A 826 6.40 -19.44 -16.53
CA TYR A 826 6.33 -18.25 -15.66
C TYR A 826 5.24 -17.26 -16.09
N SER A 827 4.92 -17.19 -17.39
CA SER A 827 3.78 -16.39 -17.87
C SER A 827 2.44 -16.94 -17.35
N ASN A 828 2.29 -18.27 -17.33
CA ASN A 828 1.11 -18.94 -16.79
C ASN A 828 1.07 -18.81 -15.25
N LEU A 829 2.19 -19.04 -14.57
CA LEU A 829 2.32 -18.87 -13.12
C LEU A 829 1.92 -17.45 -12.67
N ASN A 830 2.40 -16.43 -13.37
CA ASN A 830 2.02 -15.05 -13.09
C ASN A 830 0.50 -14.84 -13.19
N LEU A 831 -0.13 -15.37 -14.26
CA LEU A 831 -1.58 -15.27 -14.43
C LEU A 831 -2.35 -16.08 -13.39
N GLN A 832 -1.85 -17.23 -12.97
CA GLN A 832 -2.43 -17.99 -11.86
C GLN A 832 -2.46 -17.14 -10.59
N TYR A 833 -1.35 -16.52 -10.19
CA TYR A 833 -1.35 -15.62 -9.01
C TYR A 833 -2.33 -14.46 -9.16
N TRP A 834 -2.40 -13.82 -10.32
CA TRP A 834 -3.40 -12.78 -10.58
C TRP A 834 -4.84 -13.28 -10.47
N MET A 835 -5.10 -14.51 -10.91
CA MET A 835 -6.41 -15.14 -10.77
C MET A 835 -6.74 -15.44 -9.31
N LEU A 836 -5.80 -15.97 -8.52
CA LEU A 836 -5.99 -16.18 -7.08
C LEU A 836 -6.29 -14.86 -6.36
N ILE A 837 -5.54 -13.79 -6.67
CA ILE A 837 -5.81 -12.43 -6.16
C ILE A 837 -7.23 -11.99 -6.52
N THR A 838 -7.65 -12.19 -7.77
CA THR A 838 -8.99 -11.82 -8.24
C THR A 838 -10.07 -12.57 -7.45
N ARG A 839 -9.89 -13.88 -7.23
CA ARG A 839 -10.82 -14.69 -6.43
C ARG A 839 -10.85 -14.25 -4.96
N VAL A 840 -9.69 -13.94 -4.37
CA VAL A 840 -9.58 -13.41 -2.99
C VAL A 840 -10.39 -12.13 -2.83
N ILE A 841 -10.29 -11.19 -3.76
CA ILE A 841 -11.06 -9.94 -3.74
C ILE A 841 -12.56 -10.20 -3.89
N GLN A 842 -12.95 -11.08 -4.84
CA GLN A 842 -14.35 -11.38 -5.10
C GLN A 842 -15.04 -12.09 -3.94
N ASN A 843 -14.38 -13.06 -3.31
CA ASN A 843 -14.95 -13.85 -2.21
C ASN A 843 -15.02 -13.07 -0.90
N ILE A 844 -14.00 -12.25 -0.59
CA ILE A 844 -14.08 -11.34 0.56
C ILE A 844 -15.17 -10.28 0.32
N GLY A 845 -15.32 -9.83 -0.93
CA GLY A 845 -16.39 -8.90 -1.33
C GLY A 845 -16.08 -7.42 -1.07
N ILE A 846 -14.82 -7.09 -0.77
CA ILE A 846 -14.31 -5.72 -0.67
C ILE A 846 -13.09 -5.55 -1.58
N GLY A 847 -12.87 -4.35 -2.09
CA GLY A 847 -11.82 -4.05 -3.07
C GLY A 847 -12.36 -3.84 -4.49
N ASN A 848 -11.49 -3.39 -5.40
CA ASN A 848 -11.92 -3.08 -6.77
C ASN A 848 -12.03 -4.32 -7.63
N ASP A 849 -12.89 -4.23 -8.64
CA ASP A 849 -12.98 -5.26 -9.67
C ASP A 849 -11.72 -5.33 -10.52
N LEU A 850 -10.86 -6.32 -10.26
CA LEU A 850 -9.70 -6.57 -11.12
C LEU A 850 -10.09 -7.18 -12.47
N TRP A 851 -11.14 -8.00 -12.52
CA TRP A 851 -11.54 -8.72 -13.74
C TRP A 851 -11.84 -7.77 -14.91
N ASN A 852 -12.68 -6.75 -14.67
CA ASN A 852 -12.96 -5.72 -15.67
C ASN A 852 -12.08 -4.48 -15.55
N TYR A 853 -11.05 -4.50 -14.70
CA TYR A 853 -10.17 -3.36 -14.60
C TYR A 853 -9.53 -3.05 -15.94
N LYS A 854 -9.61 -1.78 -16.35
CA LYS A 854 -8.99 -1.28 -17.57
C LYS A 854 -7.97 -0.22 -17.19
N SER A 855 -6.70 -0.49 -17.49
CA SER A 855 -5.64 0.49 -17.25
C SER A 855 -5.70 1.66 -18.24
N LYS A 856 -4.99 2.75 -17.94
CA LYS A 856 -4.81 3.93 -18.79
C LYS A 856 -4.19 3.60 -20.15
N LYS A 857 -3.43 2.51 -20.24
CA LYS A 857 -2.92 1.95 -21.50
C LYS A 857 -3.96 1.13 -22.27
N LEU A 858 -5.24 1.20 -21.85
CA LEU A 858 -6.39 0.48 -22.41
C LEU A 858 -6.29 -1.06 -22.32
N LEU A 859 -5.43 -1.59 -21.43
CA LEU A 859 -5.34 -3.02 -21.14
C LEU A 859 -6.43 -3.41 -20.16
N LYS A 860 -7.30 -4.35 -20.55
CA LYS A 860 -8.30 -4.99 -19.68
C LYS A 860 -7.74 -6.31 -19.16
N PHE A 861 -7.80 -6.55 -17.84
CA PHE A 861 -7.22 -7.77 -17.27
C PHE A 861 -7.84 -9.06 -17.83
N SER A 862 -9.17 -9.14 -17.95
CA SER A 862 -9.82 -10.30 -18.58
C SER A 862 -9.26 -10.58 -19.99
N LYS A 863 -9.04 -9.55 -20.81
CA LYS A 863 -8.46 -9.68 -22.16
C LYS A 863 -7.04 -10.25 -22.12
N ILE A 864 -6.24 -9.91 -21.11
CA ILE A 864 -4.88 -10.44 -20.94
C ILE A 864 -4.93 -11.96 -20.75
N VAL A 865 -5.82 -12.44 -19.88
CA VAL A 865 -6.04 -13.87 -19.65
C VAL A 865 -6.52 -14.54 -20.93
N MET A 866 -7.54 -13.98 -21.59
CA MET A 866 -8.08 -14.53 -22.84
C MET A 866 -7.05 -14.64 -23.96
N GLU A 867 -6.19 -13.63 -24.13
CA GLU A 867 -5.15 -13.64 -25.16
C GLU A 867 -4.10 -14.72 -24.87
N HIS A 868 -3.72 -14.90 -23.61
CA HIS A 868 -2.80 -15.96 -23.20
C HIS A 868 -3.39 -17.35 -23.48
N LEU A 869 -4.65 -17.57 -23.11
CA LEU A 869 -5.35 -18.83 -23.41
C LEU A 869 -5.44 -19.07 -24.93
N ASN A 870 -5.75 -18.05 -25.72
CA ASN A 870 -5.81 -18.14 -27.18
C ASN A 870 -4.45 -18.48 -27.82
N GLU A 871 -3.36 -17.95 -27.29
CA GLU A 871 -2.01 -18.20 -27.78
C GLU A 871 -1.58 -19.65 -27.60
N TYR A 872 -1.89 -20.24 -26.44
CA TYR A 872 -1.36 -21.54 -26.03
C TYR A 872 -2.34 -22.71 -26.23
N SER A 873 -3.67 -22.47 -26.31
CA SER A 873 -4.69 -23.50 -26.59
C SER A 873 -4.49 -24.32 -27.86
N LYS A 874 -3.77 -23.77 -28.85
CA LYS A 874 -3.63 -24.36 -30.19
C LYS A 874 -2.29 -25.07 -30.38
N GLN A 875 -1.47 -25.17 -29.33
CA GLN A 875 -0.12 -25.76 -29.37
C GLN A 875 -0.17 -27.21 -28.85
N ASN A 876 0.49 -28.16 -29.55
CA ASN A 876 0.49 -29.60 -29.22
C ASN A 876 1.36 -29.95 -27.98
N ASN A 877 1.32 -31.20 -27.50
CA ASN A 877 0.64 -31.62 -26.25
C ASN A 877 1.64 -31.94 -25.09
N LYS A 878 2.95 -31.65 -25.22
CA LYS A 878 3.95 -31.94 -24.17
C LYS A 878 5.02 -30.85 -24.08
N PHE A 879 5.16 -30.24 -22.91
CA PHE A 879 6.15 -29.21 -22.58
C PHE A 879 7.27 -29.80 -21.72
N GLU A 880 8.52 -29.53 -22.08
CA GLU A 880 9.72 -29.84 -21.29
C GLU A 880 10.20 -28.59 -20.55
N TYR A 881 10.43 -28.68 -19.24
CA TYR A 881 10.83 -27.54 -18.43
C TYR A 881 11.80 -27.96 -17.31
N PHE A 882 12.49 -26.99 -16.71
CA PHE A 882 13.40 -27.24 -15.60
C PHE A 882 12.62 -27.46 -14.30
N SER A 883 12.83 -28.63 -13.70
CA SER A 883 12.42 -28.88 -12.32
C SER A 883 13.20 -27.97 -11.37
N SER A 884 12.53 -27.38 -10.39
CA SER A 884 13.15 -26.55 -9.35
C SER A 884 13.93 -27.38 -8.31
N SER A 885 14.50 -28.53 -8.68
CA SER A 885 15.35 -29.36 -7.80
C SER A 885 16.71 -28.69 -7.58
N SER A 886 16.71 -27.55 -6.90
CA SER A 886 17.89 -26.92 -6.33
C SER A 886 17.55 -26.50 -4.91
N SER A 887 17.66 -27.47 -4.00
CA SER A 887 17.95 -27.13 -2.61
C SER A 887 19.16 -26.19 -2.60
N SER A 888 19.00 -25.03 -1.99
CA SER A 888 20.09 -24.13 -1.65
C SER A 888 21.13 -24.90 -0.81
N SER A 889 22.13 -25.47 -1.46
CA SER A 889 23.29 -26.01 -0.77
C SER A 889 24.00 -24.84 -0.10
N ASN A 890 24.13 -24.92 1.22
CA ASN A 890 24.90 -24.02 2.07
C ASN A 890 26.19 -23.55 1.36
N TYR A 891 26.29 -22.25 1.07
CA TYR A 891 27.59 -21.60 0.90
C TYR A 891 28.25 -21.54 2.27
N ASN A 892 28.97 -22.62 2.65
CA ASN A 892 30.01 -22.56 3.66
C ASN A 892 31.09 -23.57 3.32
N ASN A 893 32.29 -23.04 3.08
CA ASN A 893 33.59 -23.70 2.91
C ASN A 893 33.81 -24.55 1.66
N VAL A 894 34.44 -23.93 0.64
CA VAL A 894 35.50 -24.59 -0.14
C VAL A 894 36.58 -23.55 -0.44
N ASN A 895 37.66 -23.56 0.35
CA ASN A 895 38.98 -23.27 -0.18
C ASN A 895 39.46 -24.63 -0.67
N ASP A 896 39.49 -24.86 -1.98
CA ASP A 896 40.40 -25.79 -2.62
C ASP A 896 40.37 -25.53 -4.14
N GLU A 897 41.53 -25.15 -4.64
CA GLU A 897 41.83 -25.01 -6.06
C GLU A 897 41.97 -26.41 -6.66
N GLU A 898 40.90 -26.99 -7.20
CA GLU A 898 41.00 -27.96 -8.30
C GLU A 898 39.62 -28.15 -8.96
N GLY A 899 39.61 -28.00 -10.28
CA GLY A 899 38.39 -28.05 -11.09
C GLY A 899 37.73 -29.41 -11.02
N VAL A 900 36.58 -29.47 -10.36
CA VAL A 900 35.61 -30.55 -10.52
C VAL A 900 34.45 -29.99 -11.34
N ASP A 901 34.34 -30.48 -12.59
CA ASP A 901 33.15 -30.33 -13.41
C ASP A 901 31.95 -30.93 -12.66
N ILE A 902 31.23 -30.10 -11.90
CA ILE A 902 29.92 -30.48 -11.35
C ILE A 902 28.94 -30.41 -12.51
N ILE A 903 28.87 -31.49 -13.28
CA ILE A 903 27.74 -31.79 -14.14
C ILE A 903 26.56 -32.05 -13.18
N ARG A 904 25.79 -31.00 -12.87
CA ARG A 904 24.43 -31.16 -12.34
C ARG A 904 23.62 -31.78 -13.47
N GLU A 905 23.35 -33.08 -13.39
CA GLU A 905 22.31 -33.74 -14.18
C GLU A 905 20.95 -33.10 -13.80
N ASN A 906 20.59 -32.01 -14.48
CA ASN A 906 19.33 -31.32 -14.30
C ASN A 906 18.22 -32.19 -14.93
N MET A 907 17.31 -32.74 -14.12
CA MET A 907 16.16 -33.49 -14.60
C MET A 907 15.16 -32.55 -15.28
N MET A 908 15.04 -32.64 -16.60
CA MET A 908 13.94 -32.01 -17.33
C MET A 908 12.65 -32.77 -17.02
N GLU A 909 11.59 -32.06 -16.65
CA GLU A 909 10.26 -32.63 -16.43
C GLU A 909 9.36 -32.38 -17.63
N THR A 910 8.39 -33.27 -17.86
CA THR A 910 7.37 -33.10 -18.91
C THR A 910 5.97 -32.89 -18.34
N VAL A 911 5.18 -32.01 -18.95
CA VAL A 911 3.76 -31.77 -18.59
C VAL A 911 2.90 -31.66 -19.83
N ASP A 912 1.64 -32.10 -19.70
CA ASP A 912 0.60 -31.84 -20.68
C ASP A 912 0.09 -30.40 -20.55
N ILE A 913 0.02 -29.68 -21.67
CA ILE A 913 -0.41 -28.28 -21.69
C ILE A 913 -1.86 -28.13 -21.20
N ASP A 914 -2.69 -29.15 -21.47
CA ASP A 914 -4.10 -29.16 -21.07
C ASP A 914 -4.22 -29.20 -19.54
N ASP A 915 -3.37 -29.98 -18.87
CA ASP A 915 -3.39 -30.13 -17.42
C ASP A 915 -2.94 -28.84 -16.71
N ILE A 916 -2.21 -27.96 -17.39
CA ILE A 916 -1.76 -26.65 -16.89
C ILE A 916 -2.81 -25.56 -17.12
N LEU A 917 -3.40 -25.52 -18.32
CA LEU A 917 -4.30 -24.43 -18.70
C LEU A 917 -5.74 -24.65 -18.20
N LYS A 918 -6.19 -25.90 -17.99
CA LYS A 918 -7.52 -26.21 -17.42
C LYS A 918 -7.78 -25.44 -16.12
N PRO A 919 -6.92 -25.52 -15.07
CA PRO A 919 -7.10 -24.73 -13.85
C PRO A 919 -7.27 -23.23 -14.13
N LEU A 920 -6.44 -22.63 -14.99
CA LEU A 920 -6.51 -21.20 -15.29
C LEU A 920 -7.86 -20.83 -15.91
N VAL A 921 -8.36 -21.65 -16.85
CA VAL A 921 -9.63 -21.42 -17.56
C VAL A 921 -10.82 -21.49 -16.64
N TYR A 922 -10.90 -22.51 -15.79
CA TYR A 922 -12.02 -22.66 -14.88
C TYR A 922 -12.02 -21.56 -13.81
N ILE A 923 -10.86 -21.18 -13.27
CA ILE A 923 -10.77 -20.05 -12.31
C ILE A 923 -11.14 -18.73 -13.00
N ALA A 924 -10.73 -18.53 -14.25
CA ALA A 924 -11.10 -17.37 -15.07
C ALA A 924 -12.62 -17.30 -15.34
N GLN A 925 -13.23 -18.43 -15.70
CA GLN A 925 -14.67 -18.54 -15.87
C GLN A 925 -15.40 -18.21 -14.57
N ALA A 926 -14.97 -18.76 -13.43
CA ALA A 926 -15.56 -18.49 -12.12
C ALA A 926 -15.45 -17.00 -11.73
N ALA A 927 -14.33 -16.36 -12.09
CA ALA A 927 -14.14 -14.93 -11.88
C ALA A 927 -15.09 -14.08 -12.74
N HIS A 928 -15.27 -14.45 -14.01
CA HIS A 928 -16.23 -13.82 -14.92
C HIS A 928 -17.67 -13.96 -14.40
N GLU A 929 -18.12 -15.18 -14.08
CA GLU A 929 -19.47 -15.44 -13.56
C GLU A 929 -19.76 -14.69 -12.25
N SER A 930 -18.77 -14.63 -11.35
CA SER A 930 -18.87 -13.88 -10.09
C SER A 930 -19.04 -12.38 -10.34
N ASN A 931 -18.35 -11.86 -11.36
CA ASN A 931 -18.49 -10.47 -11.75
C ASN A 931 -19.88 -10.17 -12.35
N ASP A 932 -20.36 -10.98 -13.30
CA ASP A 932 -21.63 -10.74 -13.97
C ASP A 932 -22.79 -10.75 -12.98
N LYS A 933 -22.76 -11.70 -12.04
CA LYS A 933 -23.69 -11.75 -10.92
C LYS A 933 -23.66 -10.49 -10.07
N ARG A 934 -22.48 -9.90 -9.81
CA ARG A 934 -22.35 -8.64 -9.05
C ARG A 934 -22.93 -7.45 -9.83
N LEU A 935 -22.78 -7.44 -11.15
CA LEU A 935 -23.32 -6.38 -12.02
C LEU A 935 -24.80 -6.58 -12.36
N GLY A 936 -25.39 -7.73 -12.01
CA GLY A 936 -26.76 -8.08 -12.39
C GLY A 936 -26.91 -8.30 -13.90
N ILE A 937 -25.81 -8.64 -14.59
CA ILE A 937 -25.79 -8.93 -16.02
C ILE A 937 -26.17 -10.40 -16.20
N TRP A 938 -27.05 -10.65 -17.17
CA TRP A 938 -27.37 -12.00 -17.63
C TRP A 938 -26.48 -12.31 -18.83
N HIS A 939 -26.02 -13.56 -18.93
CA HIS A 939 -25.18 -14.05 -20.02
C HIS A 939 -25.72 -13.58 -21.40
N GLU A 940 -24.86 -12.90 -22.16
CA GLU A 940 -25.16 -12.41 -23.51
C GLU A 940 -24.38 -13.24 -24.53
N TYR A 941 -25.04 -13.68 -25.60
CA TYR A 941 -24.36 -14.40 -26.68
C TYR A 941 -23.22 -13.54 -27.28
N GLY A 942 -22.01 -14.07 -27.26
CA GLY A 942 -20.76 -13.45 -27.70
C GLY A 942 -19.90 -12.83 -26.58
N ASP A 943 -20.24 -13.03 -25.31
CA ASP A 943 -19.47 -12.56 -24.15
C ASP A 943 -18.28 -13.49 -23.79
N GLU A 944 -17.53 -13.14 -22.74
CA GLU A 944 -16.35 -13.90 -22.28
C GLU A 944 -16.69 -15.36 -21.91
N HIS A 945 -17.93 -15.65 -21.49
CA HIS A 945 -18.40 -16.99 -21.15
C HIS A 945 -18.37 -17.93 -22.36
N ASP A 946 -18.83 -17.47 -23.52
CA ASP A 946 -18.82 -18.26 -24.75
C ASP A 946 -17.40 -18.64 -25.18
N TYR A 947 -16.42 -17.75 -24.92
CA TYR A 947 -15.02 -18.04 -25.20
C TYR A 947 -14.45 -19.13 -24.29
N PHE A 948 -14.77 -19.11 -22.99
CA PHE A 948 -14.35 -20.19 -22.08
C PHE A 948 -14.97 -21.52 -22.48
N GLN A 949 -16.24 -21.55 -22.87
CA GLN A 949 -16.89 -22.77 -23.34
C GLN A 949 -16.26 -23.33 -24.61
N GLN A 950 -15.94 -22.48 -25.60
CA GLN A 950 -15.20 -22.91 -26.80
C GLN A 950 -13.85 -23.53 -26.47
N TYR A 951 -13.15 -22.95 -25.50
CA TYR A 951 -11.87 -23.45 -25.04
C TYR A 951 -12.01 -24.82 -24.36
N LEU A 952 -12.96 -24.96 -23.44
CA LEU A 952 -13.24 -26.22 -22.76
C LEU A 952 -13.65 -27.34 -23.73
N ASN A 953 -14.37 -27.01 -24.80
CA ASN A 953 -14.74 -27.96 -25.86
C ASN A 953 -13.54 -28.43 -26.72
N ASN A 954 -12.45 -27.66 -26.77
CA ASN A 954 -11.26 -28.01 -27.55
C ASN A 954 -10.30 -28.94 -26.79
N PHE A 955 -10.45 -29.08 -25.48
CA PHE A 955 -9.62 -29.99 -24.71
C PHE A 955 -9.91 -31.45 -25.07
N SER A 956 -8.86 -32.18 -25.40
CA SER A 956 -8.94 -33.64 -25.53
C SER A 956 -9.25 -34.23 -24.15
N ASP A 957 -10.48 -34.74 -24.03
CA ASP A 957 -11.08 -35.37 -22.85
C ASP A 957 -11.48 -34.45 -21.67
N LYS A 958 -12.69 -34.72 -21.14
CA LYS A 958 -13.03 -34.43 -19.73
C LYS A 958 -11.93 -35.01 -18.86
N MET A 959 -11.55 -34.36 -17.75
CA MET A 959 -10.58 -34.92 -16.80
C MET A 959 -10.99 -36.36 -16.44
N ASN A 960 -10.33 -37.34 -17.05
CA ASN A 960 -10.66 -38.73 -16.83
C ASN A 960 -9.97 -39.18 -15.55
N PHE A 961 -10.78 -39.38 -14.50
CA PHE A 961 -10.35 -39.85 -13.19
C PHE A 961 -10.53 -41.37 -13.02
N ASP A 962 -10.89 -42.10 -14.09
CA ASP A 962 -11.30 -43.51 -14.03
C ASP A 962 -10.15 -44.52 -13.94
N ASN A 963 -8.89 -44.10 -14.08
CA ASN A 963 -7.70 -44.98 -14.01
C ASN A 963 -7.16 -45.21 -12.58
N THR A 964 -8.02 -45.31 -11.56
CA THR A 964 -7.59 -45.74 -10.20
C THR A 964 -7.94 -47.20 -9.89
N GLY A 965 -7.88 -48.05 -10.92
CA GLY A 965 -8.08 -49.49 -10.79
C GLY A 965 -6.84 -50.19 -10.27
N ILE A 966 -6.57 -50.16 -8.96
CA ILE A 966 -5.81 -51.24 -8.32
C ILE A 966 -6.71 -52.48 -8.35
N LYS A 967 -6.77 -53.16 -9.49
CA LYS A 967 -7.15 -54.57 -9.51
C LYS A 967 -5.95 -55.32 -8.95
N GLY A 968 -6.15 -56.00 -7.82
CA GLY A 968 -5.14 -56.89 -7.27
C GLY A 968 -4.70 -57.90 -8.32
N SER A 969 -3.48 -57.74 -8.82
CA SER A 969 -2.77 -58.77 -9.57
C SER A 969 -1.32 -58.77 -9.10
N ASN A 970 -1.00 -59.80 -8.33
CA ASN A 970 0.36 -60.28 -8.16
C ASN A 970 0.95 -60.57 -9.54
N GLU A 971 1.75 -59.68 -10.12
CA GLU A 971 2.75 -60.05 -11.13
C GLU A 971 3.79 -58.93 -11.37
N ALA A 972 5.04 -59.24 -10.99
CA ALA A 972 6.36 -58.85 -11.51
C ALA A 972 6.66 -57.38 -11.92
N SER A 973 7.42 -56.69 -11.04
CA SER A 973 8.58 -55.79 -11.24
C SER A 973 8.65 -54.72 -12.35
N GLY A 974 7.66 -54.58 -13.23
CA GLY A 974 7.54 -53.47 -14.20
C GLY A 974 6.28 -52.61 -14.02
N GLY A 975 5.36 -53.04 -13.15
CA GLY A 975 4.07 -52.38 -12.93
C GLY A 975 4.07 -51.24 -11.90
N SER A 976 5.05 -51.17 -10.98
CA SER A 976 5.02 -50.15 -9.91
C SER A 976 5.33 -48.74 -10.43
N ILE A 977 6.29 -48.60 -11.35
CA ILE A 977 6.72 -47.32 -11.92
C ILE A 977 5.60 -46.69 -12.76
N MET A 978 4.90 -47.49 -13.56
CA MET A 978 3.77 -47.01 -14.37
C MET A 978 2.58 -46.53 -13.51
N ILE A 979 2.34 -47.16 -12.35
CA ILE A 979 1.30 -46.76 -11.41
C ILE A 979 1.67 -45.45 -10.69
N GLU A 980 2.95 -45.28 -10.36
CA GLU A 980 3.47 -44.08 -9.71
C GLU A 980 3.40 -42.85 -10.63
N GLU A 981 3.78 -42.98 -11.91
CA GLU A 981 3.65 -41.91 -12.91
C GLU A 981 2.18 -41.50 -13.17
N GLU A 982 1.26 -42.47 -13.26
CA GLU A 982 -0.17 -42.17 -13.40
C GLU A 982 -0.71 -41.42 -12.17
N ARG A 983 -0.20 -41.76 -10.98
CA ARG A 983 -0.58 -41.14 -9.71
C ARG A 983 -0.03 -39.73 -9.57
N GLU A 984 1.22 -39.47 -9.94
CA GLU A 984 1.78 -38.12 -9.96
C GLU A 984 1.05 -37.21 -10.93
N LYS A 985 0.65 -37.73 -12.10
CA LYS A 985 -0.15 -36.97 -13.07
C LYS A 985 -1.53 -36.61 -12.49
N LEU A 986 -2.14 -37.53 -11.75
CA LEU A 986 -3.40 -37.30 -11.06
C LEU A 986 -3.26 -36.23 -9.96
N ASP A 987 -2.27 -36.37 -9.08
CA ASP A 987 -1.96 -35.39 -8.03
C ASP A 987 -1.75 -34.00 -8.65
N PHE A 988 -1.00 -33.92 -9.76
CA PHE A 988 -0.78 -32.66 -10.47
C PHE A 988 -2.07 -31.96 -10.90
N ARG A 989 -3.00 -32.72 -11.51
CA ARG A 989 -4.32 -32.23 -11.96
C ARG A 989 -5.20 -31.74 -10.81
N LEU A 990 -5.02 -32.33 -9.63
CA LEU A 990 -5.73 -31.97 -8.41
C LEU A 990 -5.06 -30.83 -7.64
N GLY A 991 -3.92 -30.32 -8.09
CA GLY A 991 -3.18 -29.26 -7.40
C GLY A 991 -2.35 -29.75 -6.21
N LEU A 992 -1.88 -31.00 -6.25
CA LEU A 992 -1.10 -31.64 -5.19
C LEU A 992 0.35 -31.88 -5.64
N GLY A 993 1.27 -31.81 -4.69
CA GLY A 993 2.69 -32.07 -4.91
C GLY A 993 3.47 -30.85 -5.42
N LYS A 994 4.80 -30.96 -5.37
CA LYS A 994 5.73 -29.88 -5.73
C LYS A 994 5.49 -29.36 -7.14
N LYS A 995 5.19 -30.25 -8.06
CA LYS A 995 4.87 -29.93 -9.45
C LYS A 995 3.70 -28.95 -9.55
N SER A 996 2.56 -29.20 -8.90
CA SER A 996 1.43 -28.26 -8.92
C SER A 996 1.76 -26.90 -8.31
N ARG A 997 2.55 -26.88 -7.24
CA ARG A 997 2.98 -25.66 -6.56
C ARG A 997 3.88 -24.79 -7.45
N ASP A 998 4.80 -25.40 -8.19
CA ASP A 998 5.66 -24.70 -9.16
C ASP A 998 4.86 -24.04 -10.30
N TRP A 999 3.64 -24.52 -10.55
CA TRP A 999 2.69 -23.96 -11.54
C TRP A 999 1.60 -23.07 -10.91
N GLY A 1000 1.61 -22.88 -9.59
CA GLY A 1000 0.66 -22.02 -8.87
C GLY A 1000 -0.77 -22.57 -8.81
N ILE A 1001 -0.94 -23.89 -8.94
CA ILE A 1001 -2.25 -24.55 -8.90
C ILE A 1001 -2.57 -24.89 -7.44
N PRO A 1002 -3.62 -24.30 -6.81
CA PRO A 1002 -3.91 -24.57 -5.41
C PRO A 1002 -4.56 -25.96 -5.22
N PRO A 1003 -4.44 -26.56 -4.02
CA PRO A 1003 -5.01 -27.87 -3.74
C PRO A 1003 -6.53 -27.89 -3.92
N PHE A 1004 -7.01 -28.85 -4.71
CA PHE A 1004 -8.42 -29.05 -5.04
C PHE A 1004 -9.10 -27.77 -5.55
N TRP A 1005 -8.41 -27.03 -6.42
CA TRP A 1005 -8.87 -25.78 -7.02
C TRP A 1005 -10.29 -25.85 -7.63
N MET A 1006 -10.72 -27.03 -8.07
CA MET A 1006 -12.08 -27.26 -8.60
C MET A 1006 -13.19 -27.03 -7.57
N PHE A 1007 -12.88 -27.05 -6.27
CA PHE A 1007 -13.86 -26.90 -5.21
C PHE A 1007 -13.88 -25.48 -4.66
N GLY A 1008 -14.58 -24.59 -5.36
CA GLY A 1008 -14.89 -23.24 -4.88
C GLY A 1008 -13.81 -22.20 -5.15
N VAL A 1009 -12.65 -22.57 -5.69
CA VAL A 1009 -11.73 -21.59 -6.30
C VAL A 1009 -12.20 -21.29 -7.72
N ALA A 1010 -12.29 -22.33 -8.55
CA ALA A 1010 -13.18 -22.41 -9.70
C ALA A 1010 -14.62 -22.69 -9.21
#